data_AF-A0A2M7AIV3-F1
#
_entry.id   AF-A0A2M7AIV3-F1
#
_cell.length_a   1.000
_cell.length_b   1.000
_cell.length_c   1.000
_cell.angle_alpha   90.00
_cell.angle_beta   90.00
_cell.angle_gamma   90.00
#
_symmetry.space_group_name_H-M   'P 1'
#
loop_
_entity.id
_entity.type
_entity.pdbx_description
1 polymer ?
#
loop_
_entity_poly.entity_id
_entity_poly.type
_entity_poly.pdbx_seq_one_letter_code
_entity_poly.pdbx_strand_id
1 'polypeptide(L)'
;MLLLSGGSPICEAQDWTVDDLATRAIETGTGPIAQVRWTTRVPSKGWVEYGAAPTLGERVEEDSSSLRGSTNARESGRGFANNHRADVPWQAGKPFYYRVHATDAAGKEVTTETGSVSLPRTTLLAATASGRIPLQIDRCEWKLDSPPVVVGVPFARGVVFSAQALRLVSDGGALSFQPEVVSRYDDGSICWLRVSFLAPKLDSKVTLEYGRQVRPTSPTPHATVKVEGKSFRVIGASASIEGRTDGTGIVRLGTQDMPLPRAALIAGDGVTYSATPESVVVEEQGPIRTVVRIDGHHRSTDGKSHFGYVMRWYAFAGKPYLRCDYTFANDITTQEMTSFRQLDLRFDGLIGQPTVFTDGAPLTLTTGQRVIQREDSEWVVEPGTGKGKRLAGGVKCGGARLLVRHCWEQYPKSVGATGEGLALGICPALPAGFYAGRLDEDKLYFHLRDGNYAFRQGFSKTHTLWLAPASLPEADSLVGDPPVASCPPDYIEKTGALRGLAVAARDQFPGYDEALKATAENVLGRRAAQREYGIMNFGDWYGERAWNWGNLEYDMAHAMLTQFARTGDAVFFHRAAEAALHEGDVDTRHHATDDRRVGQQWIHSIGHTAGYYDNKYKDMKGYAGTGWSDNRGHIWAQGLCEHFLFGGDRRSWETAKLISDWAAGPQTTNFDFGNAREPGWMTILVMGAYNATRDPYYLNAARLMMRKVQEKSAATGGRGFYYHELPTGHCNCEKKHFGEAGFMLGVLMTGLKMYYDATRDPQAAEAITGIAKFIIDTMWEPDVMGFHYTSCPESGAGPASIAIMLEGLAFGAQRMKNEEINQILRQSLAASWQTIGGVGKHSAYSLCSLVQGLDQFARLPGSPFATYLAKIQAELKNPARRLLPTNVPNPDFEEDIAGWTPRGGEMVRTTNVKHSGAASLMWRGRLRGQNEYFNTRYDTGGDPTEITWLKPEVNYRLTCWLRVDKLSPGTPAPSLRVTYRDVHGSRGGQITNAYDLNRMGAWQKLSADGTIPEWNTGNYLALNTNSREAVEAELYLDDVSLSRVTESTEDSGAYLRGDVQQATLAAGASLASNGRPPQREYLRGPGSATWTIDIPHEGGFAIWVRAAGKGQLAILKVDGKSVGDLEGSAGTWAWVRVAVLKLTAGRHELTLDELSKDARLGRIVVTNDMAAVE
;
A
#
# COMPACT_ATOMS: atom_id res chain seq x y z
N MET A 1 18.22 -9.74 -23.85
CA MET A 1 18.60 -10.71 -24.89
C MET A 1 20.11 -10.82 -24.88
N LEU A 2 20.64 -11.83 -24.19
CA LEU A 2 22.01 -12.35 -24.29
C LEU A 2 21.95 -13.73 -23.62
N LEU A 3 21.76 -14.74 -24.47
CA LEU A 3 21.87 -16.15 -24.16
C LEU A 3 23.35 -16.50 -24.13
N LEU A 4 23.84 -17.10 -23.05
CA LEU A 4 24.98 -17.99 -23.13
C LEU A 4 24.68 -19.29 -22.36
N SER A 5 24.86 -20.35 -23.12
CA SER A 5 24.61 -21.76 -22.93
C SER A 5 25.48 -22.43 -21.88
N GLY A 6 24.95 -23.51 -21.30
CA GLY A 6 25.68 -24.78 -21.29
C GLY A 6 26.22 -25.22 -19.93
N GLY A 7 25.43 -26.03 -19.25
CA GLY A 7 25.87 -26.85 -18.12
C GLY A 7 24.67 -27.37 -17.34
N SER A 8 24.06 -28.47 -17.80
CA SER A 8 23.23 -29.29 -16.89
C SER A 8 24.15 -29.83 -15.80
N PRO A 9 23.93 -29.53 -14.51
CA PRO A 9 24.45 -30.41 -13.49
C PRO A 9 23.65 -31.71 -13.64
N ILE A 10 24.36 -32.78 -14.01
CA ILE A 10 23.86 -34.14 -13.89
C ILE A 10 23.38 -34.28 -12.44
N CYS A 11 22.06 -34.39 -12.28
CA CYS A 11 21.44 -34.64 -11.00
C CYS A 11 21.94 -36.00 -10.52
N GLU A 12 22.87 -36.02 -9.56
CA GLU A 12 23.04 -37.20 -8.72
C GLU A 12 21.66 -37.59 -8.20
N ALA A 13 21.33 -38.88 -8.26
CA ALA A 13 20.02 -39.41 -7.93
C ALA A 13 19.62 -39.01 -6.50
N GLN A 14 18.92 -37.88 -6.35
CA GLN A 14 18.25 -37.56 -5.11
C GLN A 14 17.17 -38.61 -4.89
N ASP A 15 17.14 -39.19 -3.69
CA ASP A 15 16.03 -40.01 -3.25
C ASP A 15 14.74 -39.22 -3.44
N TRP A 16 13.89 -39.72 -4.33
CA TRP A 16 12.65 -39.05 -4.70
C TRP A 16 11.56 -39.46 -3.71
N THR A 17 11.05 -38.47 -2.97
CA THR A 17 10.18 -38.65 -1.80
C THR A 17 8.94 -37.76 -1.87
N VAL A 18 7.89 -38.16 -1.13
CA VAL A 18 6.78 -37.28 -0.72
C VAL A 18 7.18 -36.61 0.59
N ASP A 19 7.19 -35.28 0.60
CA ASP A 19 7.59 -34.45 1.73
C ASP A 19 6.40 -33.60 2.24
N ASP A 20 6.49 -33.06 3.45
CA ASP A 20 5.50 -32.11 4.01
C ASP A 20 4.04 -32.60 3.98
N LEU A 21 3.84 -33.92 4.13
CA LEU A 21 2.52 -34.54 4.18
C LEU A 21 1.74 -34.05 5.43
N ALA A 22 0.62 -33.39 5.18
CA ALA A 22 -0.25 -32.86 6.22
C ALA A 22 -1.71 -33.24 5.93
N THR A 23 -2.43 -33.58 6.99
CA THR A 23 -3.83 -33.98 6.89
C THR A 23 -4.69 -33.32 7.94
N ARG A 24 -5.92 -32.95 7.55
CA ARG A 24 -6.88 -32.30 8.44
C ARG A 24 -8.31 -32.71 8.10
N ALA A 25 -9.11 -32.99 9.11
CA ALA A 25 -10.54 -33.14 8.95
C ALA A 25 -11.25 -31.79 9.10
N ILE A 26 -12.14 -31.45 8.17
CA ILE A 26 -12.94 -30.23 8.20
C ILE A 26 -14.41 -30.54 7.91
N GLU A 27 -15.30 -29.79 8.54
CA GLU A 27 -16.72 -29.81 8.21
C GLU A 27 -17.00 -28.77 7.13
N THR A 28 -17.72 -29.16 6.08
CA THR A 28 -18.16 -28.25 5.02
C THR A 28 -19.69 -28.28 4.90
N GLY A 29 -20.26 -27.36 4.13
CA GLY A 29 -21.71 -27.33 3.87
C GLY A 29 -22.25 -28.59 3.18
N THR A 30 -21.40 -29.39 2.52
CA THR A 30 -21.77 -30.63 1.83
C THR A 30 -21.43 -31.89 2.61
N GLY A 31 -20.82 -31.76 3.80
CA GLY A 31 -20.40 -32.87 4.65
C GLY A 31 -18.95 -32.75 5.13
N PRO A 32 -18.49 -33.67 5.98
CA PRO A 32 -17.10 -33.71 6.42
C PRO A 32 -16.18 -34.15 5.28
N ILE A 33 -15.02 -33.52 5.16
CA ILE A 33 -13.95 -33.94 4.26
C ILE A 33 -12.63 -34.05 5.03
N ALA A 34 -11.74 -34.91 4.55
CA ALA A 34 -10.35 -34.99 4.95
C ALA A 34 -9.50 -34.31 3.87
N GLN A 35 -8.86 -33.20 4.23
CA GLN A 35 -7.85 -32.54 3.42
C GLN A 35 -6.55 -33.34 3.53
N VAL A 36 -5.98 -33.73 2.40
CA VAL A 36 -4.65 -34.33 2.28
C VAL A 36 -3.78 -33.40 1.44
N ARG A 37 -2.65 -32.94 1.97
CA ARG A 37 -1.73 -31.97 1.36
C ARG A 37 -0.31 -32.52 1.41
N TRP A 38 0.46 -32.39 0.35
CA TRP A 38 1.84 -32.87 0.33
C TRP A 38 2.67 -32.09 -0.70
N THR A 39 3.99 -32.27 -0.63
CA THR A 39 4.92 -31.78 -1.65
C THR A 39 5.75 -32.92 -2.22
N THR A 40 6.31 -32.69 -3.40
CA THR A 40 7.30 -33.57 -4.03
C THR A 40 8.50 -32.74 -4.43
N ARG A 41 9.71 -33.33 -4.39
CA ARG A 41 10.94 -32.62 -4.81
C ARG A 41 11.05 -32.46 -6.33
N VAL A 42 10.57 -33.46 -7.06
CA VAL A 42 10.49 -33.45 -8.52
C VAL A 42 9.04 -33.24 -8.92
N PRO A 43 8.74 -32.38 -9.92
CA PRO A 43 7.38 -32.20 -10.40
C PRO A 43 6.70 -33.54 -10.71
N SER A 44 5.56 -33.79 -10.08
CA SER A 44 4.85 -35.06 -10.12
C SER A 44 3.35 -34.86 -10.39
N LYS A 45 2.65 -35.96 -10.69
CA LYS A 45 1.19 -36.08 -10.59
C LYS A 45 0.86 -37.05 -9.49
N GLY A 46 -0.03 -36.70 -8.58
CA GLY A 46 -0.40 -37.55 -7.47
C GLY A 46 -1.90 -37.76 -7.29
N TRP A 47 -2.20 -38.75 -6.46
CA TRP A 47 -3.55 -39.16 -6.09
C TRP A 47 -3.52 -39.80 -4.71
N VAL A 48 -4.70 -39.87 -4.07
CA VAL A 48 -4.86 -40.43 -2.73
C VAL A 48 -5.69 -41.70 -2.80
N GLU A 49 -5.10 -42.81 -2.35
CA GLU A 49 -5.81 -44.03 -2.00
C GLU A 49 -6.40 -43.86 -0.60
N TYR A 50 -7.68 -44.18 -0.37
CA TYR A 50 -8.32 -43.99 0.93
C TYR A 50 -9.34 -45.08 1.27
N GLY A 51 -9.74 -45.12 2.54
CA GLY A 51 -10.79 -46.04 3.02
C GLY A 51 -11.06 -45.97 4.52
N ALA A 52 -12.08 -46.71 4.96
CA ALA A 52 -12.46 -46.83 6.37
C ALA A 52 -11.58 -47.80 7.18
N ALA A 53 -10.67 -48.51 6.51
CA ALA A 53 -9.74 -49.47 7.11
C ALA A 53 -8.34 -49.31 6.46
N PRO A 54 -7.25 -49.75 7.14
CA PRO A 54 -5.89 -49.67 6.60
C PRO A 54 -5.67 -50.45 5.28
N THR A 55 -6.62 -51.31 4.91
CA THR A 55 -6.57 -52.09 3.67
C THR A 55 -6.80 -51.26 2.42
N LEU A 56 -7.35 -50.02 2.55
CA LEU A 56 -7.68 -49.02 1.51
C LEU A 56 -8.47 -49.57 0.30
N GLY A 57 -9.20 -48.75 -0.46
CA GLY A 57 -10.08 -49.29 -1.51
C GLY A 57 -10.78 -48.29 -2.42
N GLU A 58 -10.63 -47.01 -2.14
CA GLU A 58 -11.12 -45.91 -2.97
C GLU A 58 -9.95 -45.02 -3.41
N ARG A 59 -10.15 -44.27 -4.48
CA ARG A 59 -9.15 -43.37 -5.07
C ARG A 59 -9.76 -42.01 -5.36
N VAL A 60 -9.01 -40.95 -5.09
CA VAL A 60 -9.32 -39.59 -5.52
C VAL A 60 -8.07 -38.95 -6.13
N GLU A 61 -8.22 -38.35 -7.30
CA GLU A 61 -7.13 -37.59 -7.93
C GLU A 61 -6.83 -36.32 -7.13
N GLU A 62 -5.60 -35.82 -7.24
CA GLU A 62 -5.31 -34.47 -6.78
C GLU A 62 -6.17 -33.41 -7.51
N ASP A 63 -6.34 -32.26 -6.88
CA ASP A 63 -6.99 -31.12 -7.50
C ASP A 63 -6.19 -30.65 -8.72
N SER A 64 -6.83 -30.73 -9.88
CA SER A 64 -6.26 -30.29 -11.16
C SER A 64 -5.78 -28.84 -11.17
N SER A 65 -6.26 -27.97 -10.26
CA SER A 65 -5.73 -26.61 -10.13
C SER A 65 -4.25 -26.58 -9.75
N SER A 66 -3.77 -27.59 -9.00
CA SER A 66 -2.35 -27.74 -8.65
C SER A 66 -1.49 -28.06 -9.87
N LEU A 67 -2.07 -28.69 -10.90
CA LEU A 67 -1.38 -29.15 -12.10
C LEU A 67 -1.31 -28.10 -13.23
N ARG A 68 -1.83 -26.90 -12.99
CA ARG A 68 -1.70 -25.77 -13.93
C ARG A 68 -0.21 -25.40 -14.01
N GLY A 69 0.39 -25.63 -15.18
CA GLY A 69 1.85 -25.66 -15.36
C GLY A 69 2.62 -24.39 -14.96
N SER A 70 3.92 -24.58 -14.71
CA SER A 70 4.89 -23.58 -14.23
C SER A 70 5.26 -22.47 -15.22
N THR A 71 5.88 -21.41 -14.70
CA THR A 71 6.67 -20.43 -15.48
C THR A 71 8.17 -20.70 -15.30
N ASN A 72 8.73 -21.44 -16.27
CA ASN A 72 10.06 -21.31 -16.92
C ASN A 72 10.37 -22.48 -17.88
N ALA A 73 9.48 -23.46 -18.01
CA ALA A 73 9.43 -24.39 -19.14
C ALA A 73 7.97 -24.59 -19.58
N ARG A 74 7.67 -24.23 -20.83
CA ARG A 74 6.34 -24.27 -21.44
C ARG A 74 5.98 -25.70 -21.84
N GLU A 75 5.37 -26.47 -20.95
CA GLU A 75 4.82 -27.79 -21.31
C GLU A 75 3.34 -27.73 -21.74
N SER A 76 3.04 -28.56 -22.72
CA SER A 76 1.89 -28.60 -23.63
C SER A 76 0.56 -29.12 -23.04
N GLY A 77 0.22 -28.70 -21.81
CA GLY A 77 -1.16 -28.88 -21.30
C GLY A 77 -1.48 -30.24 -20.67
N ARG A 78 -0.51 -30.89 -20.00
CA ARG A 78 -0.72 -32.07 -19.12
C ARG A 78 0.20 -32.03 -17.88
N GLY A 79 0.15 -30.95 -17.12
CA GLY A 79 1.20 -30.50 -16.19
C GLY A 79 1.48 -31.39 -14.97
N PHE A 80 2.59 -31.07 -14.30
CA PHE A 80 3.11 -31.68 -13.07
C PHE A 80 3.27 -30.58 -12.01
N ALA A 81 3.21 -30.93 -10.73
CA ALA A 81 3.30 -30.00 -9.61
C ALA A 81 4.35 -30.43 -8.58
N ASN A 82 4.87 -29.48 -7.81
CA ASN A 82 5.64 -29.77 -6.59
C ASN A 82 4.79 -29.65 -5.32
N ASN A 83 3.64 -28.99 -5.38
CA ASN A 83 2.73 -28.79 -4.26
C ASN A 83 1.34 -29.33 -4.65
N HIS A 84 0.78 -30.19 -3.80
CA HIS A 84 -0.35 -31.02 -4.16
C HIS A 84 -1.44 -30.96 -3.09
N ARG A 85 -2.69 -31.15 -3.52
CA ARG A 85 -3.84 -31.25 -2.62
C ARG A 85 -4.89 -32.23 -3.14
N ALA A 86 -5.54 -32.94 -2.23
CA ALA A 86 -6.75 -33.70 -2.50
C ALA A 86 -7.73 -33.54 -1.32
N ASP A 87 -9.01 -33.32 -1.63
CA ASP A 87 -10.08 -33.25 -0.64
C ASP A 87 -10.91 -34.53 -0.73
N VAL A 88 -10.89 -35.32 0.35
CA VAL A 88 -11.46 -36.67 0.36
C VAL A 88 -12.76 -36.69 1.15
N PRO A 89 -13.87 -37.21 0.61
CA PRO A 89 -15.10 -37.38 1.38
C PRO A 89 -14.86 -38.24 2.63
N TRP A 90 -15.37 -37.80 3.78
CA TRP A 90 -15.14 -38.50 5.05
C TRP A 90 -16.39 -38.54 5.94
N GLN A 91 -16.55 -39.63 6.70
CA GLN A 91 -17.61 -39.76 7.70
C GLN A 91 -17.09 -39.37 9.09
N ALA A 92 -17.68 -38.33 9.67
CA ALA A 92 -17.31 -37.85 10.99
C ALA A 92 -17.37 -38.98 12.06
N GLY A 93 -16.34 -39.04 12.91
CA GLY A 93 -16.27 -39.97 14.04
C GLY A 93 -15.74 -41.37 13.73
N LYS A 94 -15.34 -41.65 12.49
CA LYS A 94 -14.59 -42.88 12.12
C LYS A 94 -13.15 -42.55 11.73
N PRO A 95 -12.16 -43.43 12.00
CA PRO A 95 -10.83 -43.24 11.44
C PRO A 95 -10.88 -43.26 9.91
N PHE A 96 -10.17 -42.32 9.29
CA PHE A 96 -9.91 -42.21 7.87
C PHE A 96 -8.51 -42.71 7.61
N TYR A 97 -8.33 -43.70 6.74
CA TYR A 97 -6.99 -44.14 6.33
C TYR A 97 -6.70 -43.65 4.92
N TYR A 98 -5.45 -43.28 4.67
CA TYR A 98 -5.03 -42.75 3.38
C TYR A 98 -3.60 -43.16 3.03
N ARG A 99 -3.29 -43.13 1.75
CA ARG A 99 -1.96 -43.32 1.18
C ARG A 99 -1.81 -42.44 -0.04
N VAL A 100 -0.70 -41.72 -0.14
CA VAL A 100 -0.43 -40.83 -1.26
C VAL A 100 0.45 -41.55 -2.26
N HIS A 101 0.08 -41.43 -3.53
CA HIS A 101 0.85 -41.86 -4.68
C HIS A 101 1.25 -40.62 -5.48
N ALA A 102 2.48 -40.58 -5.97
CA ALA A 102 2.94 -39.57 -6.91
C ALA A 102 3.74 -40.24 -8.02
N THR A 103 3.66 -39.71 -9.24
CA THR A 103 4.35 -40.21 -10.43
C THR A 103 5.00 -39.04 -11.16
N ASP A 104 6.31 -39.12 -11.40
CA ASP A 104 7.03 -38.07 -12.13
C ASP A 104 6.83 -38.16 -13.66
N ALA A 105 7.44 -37.24 -14.40
CA ALA A 105 7.36 -37.22 -15.87
C ALA A 105 8.06 -38.42 -16.55
N ALA A 106 8.97 -39.09 -15.86
CA ALA A 106 9.65 -40.30 -16.34
C ALA A 106 8.87 -41.59 -16.02
N GLY A 107 7.74 -41.50 -15.30
CA GLY A 107 6.92 -42.64 -14.90
C GLY A 107 7.41 -43.34 -13.63
N LYS A 108 8.36 -42.76 -12.89
CA LYS A 108 8.77 -43.28 -11.58
C LYS A 108 7.63 -43.00 -10.58
N GLU A 109 7.24 -43.99 -9.77
CA GLU A 109 6.16 -43.88 -8.77
C GLU A 109 6.67 -44.00 -7.32
N VAL A 110 6.22 -43.11 -6.44
CA VAL A 110 6.51 -43.10 -5.00
C VAL A 110 5.20 -43.17 -4.28
N THR A 111 5.21 -43.94 -3.20
CA THR A 111 4.04 -44.20 -2.40
C THR A 111 4.41 -44.01 -0.94
N THR A 112 3.56 -43.32 -0.19
CA THR A 112 3.76 -43.17 1.26
C THR A 112 3.36 -44.44 2.00
N GLU A 113 3.75 -44.55 3.27
CA GLU A 113 3.08 -45.49 4.18
C GLU A 113 1.60 -45.09 4.36
N THR A 114 0.78 -46.04 4.83
CA THR A 114 -0.63 -45.77 5.15
C THR A 114 -0.73 -44.91 6.41
N GLY A 115 -1.22 -43.68 6.25
CA GLY A 115 -1.56 -42.78 7.35
C GLY A 115 -3.00 -42.95 7.82
N SER A 116 -3.32 -42.34 8.96
CA SER A 116 -4.70 -42.25 9.43
C SER A 116 -5.01 -40.90 10.07
N VAL A 117 -6.25 -40.44 9.88
CA VAL A 117 -6.80 -39.22 10.49
C VAL A 117 -8.02 -39.60 11.29
N SER A 118 -8.12 -39.12 12.52
CA SER A 118 -9.35 -39.21 13.31
C SER A 118 -9.62 -37.86 13.95
N LEU A 119 -10.85 -37.34 13.85
CA LEU A 119 -11.24 -36.26 14.77
C LEU A 119 -11.36 -36.83 16.18
N PRO A 120 -10.69 -36.27 17.20
CA PRO A 120 -10.95 -36.65 18.58
C PRO A 120 -12.43 -36.37 18.90
N ARG A 121 -13.15 -37.39 19.35
CA ARG A 121 -14.59 -37.31 19.72
C ARG A 121 -14.85 -36.28 20.84
N THR A 122 -13.84 -35.96 21.65
CA THR A 122 -13.89 -35.10 22.83
C THR A 122 -13.75 -33.60 22.55
N THR A 123 -13.35 -33.18 21.35
CA THR A 123 -13.16 -31.77 20.97
C THR A 123 -14.39 -31.09 20.38
N LEU A 124 -15.48 -31.81 20.10
CA LEU A 124 -16.61 -31.28 19.32
C LEU A 124 -17.67 -30.48 20.13
N LEU A 125 -17.55 -30.38 21.47
CA LEU A 125 -18.62 -29.79 22.31
C LEU A 125 -18.16 -28.78 23.37
N ALA A 126 -16.88 -28.41 23.44
CA ALA A 126 -16.36 -27.63 24.57
C ALA A 126 -15.58 -26.38 24.15
N ALA A 127 -15.82 -25.28 24.86
CA ALA A 127 -14.81 -24.27 25.08
C ALA A 127 -13.99 -24.67 26.32
N THR A 128 -12.68 -24.50 26.27
CA THR A 128 -11.77 -24.82 27.40
C THR A 128 -11.70 -23.66 28.41
N ALA A 129 -12.01 -22.45 27.94
CA ALA A 129 -12.13 -21.24 28.74
C ALA A 129 -13.54 -20.64 28.59
N SER A 130 -13.88 -19.72 29.49
CA SER A 130 -15.07 -18.87 29.37
C SER A 130 -14.63 -17.42 29.25
N GLY A 131 -15.35 -16.62 28.47
CA GLY A 131 -15.04 -15.22 28.29
C GLY A 131 -16.18 -14.43 27.64
N ARG A 132 -16.00 -13.11 27.60
CA ARG A 132 -16.98 -12.15 27.08
C ARG A 132 -16.25 -11.17 26.18
N ILE A 133 -16.74 -10.99 24.95
CA ILE A 133 -16.15 -10.11 23.94
C ILE A 133 -17.17 -9.01 23.65
N PRO A 134 -16.97 -7.78 24.14
CA PRO A 134 -17.86 -6.67 23.83
C PRO A 134 -17.67 -6.27 22.36
N LEU A 135 -18.74 -6.27 21.58
CA LEU A 135 -18.70 -5.87 20.18
C LEU A 135 -19.01 -4.38 20.06
N GLN A 136 -18.16 -3.66 19.34
CA GLN A 136 -18.43 -2.27 18.95
C GLN A 136 -19.19 -2.28 17.63
N ILE A 137 -20.22 -1.45 17.50
CA ILE A 137 -21.04 -1.35 16.30
C ILE A 137 -21.10 0.12 15.91
N ASP A 138 -20.53 0.46 14.77
CA ASP A 138 -20.74 1.75 14.12
C ASP A 138 -21.89 1.60 13.13
N ARG A 139 -22.94 2.43 13.27
CA ARG A 139 -24.07 2.43 12.34
C ARG A 139 -23.84 3.31 11.10
N CYS A 140 -22.79 4.12 11.10
CA CYS A 140 -22.46 5.06 10.04
C CYS A 140 -23.70 5.89 9.66
N GLU A 141 -24.07 5.92 8.37
CA GLU A 141 -25.21 6.68 7.88
C GLU A 141 -26.53 5.89 7.85
N TRP A 142 -26.55 4.63 8.29
CA TRP A 142 -27.75 3.78 8.23
C TRP A 142 -28.83 4.22 9.21
N LYS A 143 -30.01 4.53 8.66
CA LYS A 143 -31.20 4.99 9.40
C LYS A 143 -32.19 3.87 9.73
N LEU A 144 -32.00 2.68 9.16
CA LEU A 144 -32.92 1.56 9.32
C LEU A 144 -32.80 0.87 10.67
N ASP A 145 -33.93 0.45 11.22
CA ASP A 145 -33.97 -0.26 12.48
C ASP A 145 -33.39 -1.67 12.39
N SER A 146 -32.68 -2.01 13.46
CA SER A 146 -32.01 -3.28 13.71
C SER A 146 -31.22 -3.86 12.53
N PRO A 147 -30.24 -3.12 11.98
CA PRO A 147 -29.61 -3.48 10.73
C PRO A 147 -28.89 -4.83 10.77
N PRO A 148 -28.81 -5.57 9.64
CA PRO A 148 -27.98 -6.77 9.58
C PRO A 148 -26.51 -6.37 9.66
N VAL A 149 -25.79 -6.99 10.59
CA VAL A 149 -24.37 -6.74 10.84
C VAL A 149 -23.61 -8.05 10.82
N VAL A 150 -22.38 -7.98 10.32
CA VAL A 150 -21.42 -9.08 10.27
C VAL A 150 -20.18 -8.66 11.06
N VAL A 151 -19.67 -9.56 11.88
CA VAL A 151 -18.38 -9.39 12.57
C VAL A 151 -17.54 -10.64 12.42
N GLY A 152 -16.26 -10.43 12.10
CA GLY A 152 -15.21 -11.44 12.23
C GLY A 152 -14.69 -11.48 13.66
N VAL A 153 -14.77 -12.66 14.30
CA VAL A 153 -14.28 -12.88 15.66
C VAL A 153 -13.11 -13.88 15.59
N PRO A 154 -11.86 -13.42 15.79
CA PRO A 154 -10.75 -14.33 15.96
C PRO A 154 -10.78 -14.95 17.36
N PHE A 155 -10.25 -16.15 17.49
CA PHE A 155 -10.00 -16.82 18.76
C PHE A 155 -8.55 -17.28 18.84
N ALA A 156 -7.96 -17.24 20.04
CA ALA A 156 -6.66 -17.86 20.25
C ALA A 156 -6.76 -19.38 20.14
N ARG A 157 -5.65 -20.01 19.75
CA ARG A 157 -5.53 -21.47 19.69
C ARG A 157 -5.92 -22.12 21.03
N GLY A 158 -6.74 -23.16 20.96
CA GLY A 158 -7.18 -23.97 22.09
C GLY A 158 -8.33 -23.39 22.91
N VAL A 159 -8.93 -22.24 22.56
CA VAL A 159 -9.95 -21.57 23.39
C VAL A 159 -11.37 -22.08 23.13
N VAL A 160 -11.84 -22.02 21.88
CA VAL A 160 -13.20 -22.41 21.48
C VAL A 160 -13.12 -23.46 20.38
N PHE A 161 -13.79 -24.60 20.54
CA PHE A 161 -13.82 -25.65 19.51
C PHE A 161 -15.16 -25.75 18.77
N SER A 162 -16.21 -25.16 19.32
CA SER A 162 -17.58 -25.38 18.86
C SER A 162 -18.40 -24.10 18.98
N ALA A 163 -19.13 -23.76 17.91
CA ALA A 163 -20.05 -22.63 17.90
C ALA A 163 -21.24 -22.84 18.85
N GLN A 164 -21.50 -24.08 19.27
CA GLN A 164 -22.52 -24.44 20.26
C GLN A 164 -22.12 -24.06 21.70
N ALA A 165 -20.88 -23.63 21.91
CA ALA A 165 -20.40 -23.07 23.18
C ALA A 165 -20.44 -21.52 23.20
N LEU A 166 -21.23 -20.90 22.30
CA LEU A 166 -21.30 -19.45 22.13
C LEU A 166 -22.73 -18.93 22.31
N ARG A 167 -22.86 -17.69 22.78
CA ARG A 167 -24.13 -16.96 22.86
C ARG A 167 -23.90 -15.47 22.63
N LEU A 168 -24.76 -14.84 21.83
CA LEU A 168 -24.78 -13.39 21.69
C LEU A 168 -25.80 -12.79 22.67
N VAL A 169 -25.42 -11.75 23.40
CA VAL A 169 -26.29 -11.05 24.36
C VAL A 169 -26.27 -9.54 24.14
N SER A 170 -27.36 -8.89 24.51
CA SER A 170 -27.54 -7.44 24.56
C SER A 170 -28.12 -7.04 25.91
N ASP A 171 -28.16 -5.74 26.23
CA ASP A 171 -28.85 -5.23 27.44
C ASP A 171 -30.31 -5.72 27.58
N GLY A 172 -30.99 -6.00 26.46
CA GLY A 172 -32.36 -6.56 26.43
C GLY A 172 -32.46 -8.10 26.51
N GLY A 173 -31.35 -8.81 26.75
CA GLY A 173 -31.30 -10.27 26.83
C GLY A 173 -30.56 -10.94 25.67
N ALA A 174 -30.81 -12.24 25.48
CA ALA A 174 -30.09 -13.04 24.49
C ALA A 174 -30.55 -12.73 23.06
N LEU A 175 -29.60 -12.56 22.13
CA LEU A 175 -29.86 -12.30 20.72
C LEU A 175 -29.79 -13.60 19.90
N SER A 176 -30.57 -13.65 18.82
CA SER A 176 -30.36 -14.64 17.76
C SER A 176 -29.13 -14.24 16.93
N PHE A 177 -28.31 -15.22 16.56
CA PHE A 177 -27.14 -15.01 15.71
C PHE A 177 -26.91 -16.22 14.80
N GLN A 178 -26.11 -16.01 13.76
CA GLN A 178 -25.79 -17.01 12.74
C GLN A 178 -24.27 -17.15 12.67
N PRO A 179 -23.69 -18.19 13.30
CA PRO A 179 -22.26 -18.45 13.24
C PRO A 179 -21.85 -19.19 11.96
N GLU A 180 -20.71 -18.81 11.39
CA GLU A 180 -19.96 -19.60 10.41
C GLU A 180 -18.52 -19.80 10.91
N VAL A 181 -18.10 -21.05 11.07
CA VAL A 181 -16.70 -21.37 11.35
C VAL A 181 -15.91 -21.26 10.04
N VAL A 182 -15.09 -20.23 9.92
CA VAL A 182 -14.33 -19.96 8.68
C VAL A 182 -13.05 -20.82 8.63
N SER A 183 -12.31 -20.88 9.74
CA SER A 183 -11.08 -21.67 9.82
C SER A 183 -10.82 -22.17 11.24
N ARG A 184 -10.00 -23.24 11.33
CA ARG A 184 -9.60 -23.88 12.58
C ARG A 184 -8.10 -24.08 12.60
N TYR A 185 -7.51 -24.03 13.80
CA TYR A 185 -6.16 -24.49 14.03
C TYR A 185 -6.05 -26.01 13.83
N ASP A 186 -4.83 -26.51 13.75
CA ASP A 186 -4.44 -27.92 13.69
C ASP A 186 -4.95 -28.75 14.89
N ASP A 187 -5.10 -28.14 16.06
CA ASP A 187 -5.72 -28.79 17.22
C ASP A 187 -7.27 -28.88 17.14
N GLY A 188 -7.88 -28.32 16.09
CA GLY A 188 -9.32 -28.31 15.86
C GLY A 188 -10.06 -27.12 16.47
N SER A 189 -9.41 -26.28 17.30
CA SER A 189 -10.01 -25.06 17.82
C SER A 189 -10.27 -24.04 16.71
N ILE A 190 -11.34 -23.25 16.86
CA ILE A 190 -11.73 -22.22 15.91
C ILE A 190 -10.65 -21.13 15.89
N CYS A 191 -10.18 -20.76 14.70
CA CYS A 191 -9.29 -19.62 14.49
C CYS A 191 -10.11 -18.36 14.17
N TRP A 192 -11.05 -18.48 13.21
CA TRP A 192 -11.95 -17.40 12.82
C TRP A 192 -13.39 -17.88 12.80
N LEU A 193 -14.26 -17.10 13.44
CA LEU A 193 -15.70 -17.25 13.43
C LEU A 193 -16.32 -15.99 12.81
N ARG A 194 -17.17 -16.14 11.81
CA ARG A 194 -18.05 -15.06 11.36
C ARG A 194 -19.36 -15.14 12.11
N VAL A 195 -19.82 -14.00 12.63
CA VAL A 195 -21.10 -13.88 13.33
C VAL A 195 -21.97 -12.88 12.59
N SER A 196 -23.11 -13.33 12.08
CA SER A 196 -24.16 -12.45 11.55
C SER A 196 -25.29 -12.31 12.56
N PHE A 197 -25.79 -11.10 12.76
CA PHE A 197 -26.91 -10.81 13.66
C PHE A 197 -27.64 -9.53 13.23
N LEU A 198 -28.82 -9.28 13.79
CA LEU A 198 -29.51 -8.00 13.66
C LEU A 198 -29.08 -7.13 14.84
N ALA A 199 -28.39 -6.02 14.58
CA ALA A 199 -27.91 -5.15 15.64
C ALA A 199 -29.09 -4.57 16.44
N PRO A 200 -29.06 -4.55 17.77
CA PRO A 200 -30.08 -3.90 18.59
C PRO A 200 -30.03 -2.37 18.48
N LYS A 201 -30.80 -1.63 19.29
CA LYS A 201 -30.78 -0.15 19.33
C LYS A 201 -29.36 0.38 19.55
N LEU A 202 -29.06 1.57 19.01
CA LEU A 202 -27.69 2.12 18.91
C LEU A 202 -26.91 2.08 20.24
N ASP A 203 -27.54 2.42 21.36
CA ASP A 203 -26.88 2.47 22.68
C ASP A 203 -26.76 1.10 23.38
N SER A 204 -27.26 0.03 22.75
CA SER A 204 -27.27 -1.29 23.35
C SER A 204 -25.89 -1.93 23.29
N LYS A 205 -25.39 -2.40 24.43
CA LYS A 205 -24.12 -3.13 24.49
C LYS A 205 -24.33 -4.55 23.98
N VAL A 206 -23.64 -4.92 22.91
CA VAL A 206 -23.64 -6.29 22.38
C VAL A 206 -22.39 -7.02 22.86
N THR A 207 -22.54 -8.26 23.32
CA THR A 207 -21.43 -9.08 23.80
C THR A 207 -21.55 -10.51 23.29
N LEU A 208 -20.47 -11.05 22.74
CA LEU A 208 -20.35 -12.48 22.45
C LEU A 208 -19.75 -13.18 23.68
N GLU A 209 -20.52 -14.10 24.26
CA GLU A 209 -20.10 -14.94 25.37
C GLU A 209 -19.68 -16.32 24.84
N TYR A 210 -18.61 -16.86 25.41
CA TYR A 210 -18.19 -18.23 25.15
C TYR A 210 -17.89 -18.95 26.46
N GLY A 211 -18.09 -20.26 26.49
CA GLY A 211 -17.78 -21.08 27.67
C GLY A 211 -18.47 -22.43 27.68
N ARG A 212 -17.98 -23.36 28.51
CA ARG A 212 -18.51 -24.73 28.58
C ARG A 212 -19.98 -24.81 29.01
N GLN A 213 -20.48 -23.83 29.77
CA GLN A 213 -21.88 -23.73 30.18
C GLN A 213 -22.70 -22.78 29.30
N VAL A 214 -22.05 -22.07 28.37
CA VAL A 214 -22.73 -21.19 27.43
C VAL A 214 -23.39 -22.05 26.36
N ARG A 215 -24.62 -21.71 26.01
CA ARG A 215 -25.40 -22.34 24.96
C ARG A 215 -25.96 -21.27 24.04
N PRO A 216 -26.02 -21.49 22.72
CA PRO A 216 -26.64 -20.56 21.81
C PRO A 216 -28.11 -20.38 22.19
N THR A 217 -28.59 -19.16 22.05
CA THR A 217 -30.02 -18.88 22.10
C THR A 217 -30.70 -19.69 21.00
N SER A 218 -31.81 -20.37 21.32
CA SER A 218 -32.62 -21.00 20.27
C SER A 218 -33.05 -19.91 19.30
N PRO A 219 -32.72 -20.03 17.99
CA PRO A 219 -33.08 -18.99 17.04
C PRO A 219 -34.61 -18.90 16.98
N THR A 220 -35.16 -17.69 17.06
CA THR A 220 -36.55 -17.47 16.67
C THR A 220 -36.59 -17.51 15.14
N PRO A 221 -37.25 -18.50 14.51
CA PRO A 221 -37.18 -18.65 13.05
C PRO A 221 -37.92 -17.48 12.38
N HIS A 222 -37.18 -16.62 11.67
CA HIS A 222 -37.78 -15.48 10.96
C HIS A 222 -37.38 -15.36 9.47
N ALA A 223 -36.26 -15.94 9.05
CA ALA A 223 -35.95 -16.16 7.63
C ALA A 223 -35.99 -17.65 7.33
N THR A 224 -36.90 -18.09 6.47
CA THR A 224 -36.96 -19.49 6.03
C THR A 224 -36.75 -19.53 4.53
N VAL A 225 -35.83 -20.38 4.09
CA VAL A 225 -35.69 -20.74 2.68
C VAL A 225 -36.10 -22.18 2.51
N LYS A 226 -37.02 -22.37 1.56
CA LYS A 226 -37.31 -23.68 0.99
C LYS A 226 -36.71 -23.70 -0.41
N VAL A 227 -35.82 -24.64 -0.64
CA VAL A 227 -35.42 -25.06 -1.98
C VAL A 227 -36.11 -26.40 -2.22
N GLU A 228 -36.96 -26.47 -3.23
CA GLU A 228 -37.69 -27.68 -3.61
C GLU A 228 -37.46 -27.95 -5.10
N GLY A 229 -36.51 -28.85 -5.41
CA GLY A 229 -36.19 -29.21 -6.79
C GLY A 229 -35.60 -28.05 -7.59
N LYS A 230 -36.38 -27.51 -8.54
CA LYS A 230 -35.98 -26.42 -9.46
C LYS A 230 -36.47 -25.04 -9.02
N SER A 231 -36.99 -24.89 -7.80
CA SER A 231 -37.43 -23.59 -7.26
C SER A 231 -36.66 -23.23 -5.98
N PHE A 232 -36.45 -21.93 -5.80
CA PHE A 232 -35.92 -21.36 -4.56
C PHE A 232 -36.87 -20.27 -4.07
N ARG A 233 -37.11 -20.23 -2.76
CA ARG A 233 -37.86 -19.13 -2.15
C ARG A 233 -37.08 -18.56 -0.98
N VAL A 234 -36.71 -17.29 -1.09
CA VAL A 234 -36.04 -16.51 -0.04
C VAL A 234 -37.06 -15.63 0.67
N ILE A 235 -37.33 -15.87 1.95
CA ILE A 235 -38.34 -15.12 2.72
C ILE A 235 -37.64 -14.32 3.83
N GLY A 236 -37.70 -12.98 3.77
CA GLY A 236 -37.23 -12.09 4.85
C GLY A 236 -38.36 -11.74 5.84
N ALA A 237 -39.47 -11.23 5.31
CA ALA A 237 -40.78 -11.08 5.99
C ALA A 237 -41.80 -10.52 4.97
N SER A 238 -41.77 -9.21 4.76
CA SER A 238 -42.54 -8.50 3.71
C SER A 238 -41.75 -8.33 2.41
N ALA A 239 -40.45 -8.66 2.40
CA ALA A 239 -39.68 -8.83 1.18
C ALA A 239 -39.33 -10.30 0.96
N SER A 240 -39.53 -10.80 -0.26
CA SER A 240 -39.17 -12.16 -0.63
C SER A 240 -38.85 -12.29 -2.10
N ILE A 241 -38.12 -13.36 -2.44
CA ILE A 241 -37.83 -13.75 -3.80
C ILE A 241 -38.32 -15.18 -3.96
N GLU A 242 -39.04 -15.44 -5.03
CA GLU A 242 -39.38 -16.79 -5.45
C GLU A 242 -38.91 -16.95 -6.88
N GLY A 243 -38.01 -17.89 -7.13
CA GLY A 243 -37.44 -18.08 -8.45
C GLY A 243 -37.35 -19.55 -8.83
N ARG A 244 -37.14 -19.78 -10.12
CA ARG A 244 -36.91 -21.09 -10.72
C ARG A 244 -35.51 -21.11 -11.35
N THR A 245 -34.96 -22.30 -11.54
CA THR A 245 -33.65 -22.48 -12.18
C THR A 245 -33.61 -22.04 -13.65
N ASP A 246 -34.75 -21.75 -14.27
CA ASP A 246 -34.84 -21.19 -15.63
C ASP A 246 -34.77 -19.65 -15.65
N GLY A 247 -34.61 -19.01 -14.48
CA GLY A 247 -34.51 -17.55 -14.36
C GLY A 247 -35.84 -16.81 -14.33
N THR A 248 -36.96 -17.53 -14.30
CA THR A 248 -38.25 -16.94 -14.01
C THR A 248 -38.48 -16.85 -12.51
N GLY A 249 -39.20 -15.83 -12.07
CA GLY A 249 -39.51 -15.65 -10.66
C GLY A 249 -40.17 -14.32 -10.38
N ILE A 250 -40.44 -14.09 -9.11
CA ILE A 250 -41.12 -12.92 -8.58
C ILE A 250 -40.32 -12.40 -7.39
N VAL A 251 -40.03 -11.11 -7.41
CA VAL A 251 -39.65 -10.33 -6.23
C VAL A 251 -40.92 -9.73 -5.64
N ARG A 252 -41.10 -9.92 -4.33
CA ARG A 252 -42.20 -9.32 -3.56
C ARG A 252 -41.64 -8.31 -2.58
N LEU A 253 -42.18 -7.10 -2.57
CA LEU A 253 -41.81 -5.99 -1.70
C LEU A 253 -43.08 -5.37 -1.09
N GLY A 254 -43.45 -5.81 0.11
CA GLY A 254 -44.72 -5.43 0.73
C GLY A 254 -45.90 -5.99 -0.06
N THR A 255 -46.72 -5.11 -0.62
CA THR A 255 -47.86 -5.46 -1.49
C THR A 255 -47.52 -5.42 -2.99
N GLN A 256 -46.27 -5.08 -3.33
CA GLN A 256 -45.81 -5.02 -4.72
C GLN A 256 -45.16 -6.33 -5.12
N ASP A 257 -45.67 -6.94 -6.19
CA ASP A 257 -45.02 -8.06 -6.87
C ASP A 257 -44.45 -7.57 -8.20
N MET A 258 -43.27 -8.06 -8.56
CA MET A 258 -42.67 -7.85 -9.89
C MET A 258 -41.85 -9.07 -10.30
N PRO A 259 -41.73 -9.36 -11.61
CA PRO A 259 -40.76 -10.32 -12.11
C PRO A 259 -39.35 -10.14 -11.52
N LEU A 260 -38.61 -11.24 -11.41
CA LEU A 260 -37.16 -11.18 -11.17
C LEU A 260 -36.50 -10.30 -12.24
N PRO A 261 -35.64 -9.34 -11.84
CA PRO A 261 -34.98 -8.48 -12.82
C PRO A 261 -34.04 -9.29 -13.69
N ARG A 262 -34.01 -8.97 -14.99
CA ARG A 262 -33.18 -9.67 -15.97
C ARG A 262 -32.18 -8.71 -16.60
N ALA A 263 -30.92 -9.14 -16.70
CA ALA A 263 -29.92 -8.36 -17.41
C ALA A 263 -30.07 -8.53 -18.93
N ALA A 264 -29.95 -7.43 -19.67
CA ALA A 264 -29.99 -7.41 -21.12
C ALA A 264 -28.75 -6.66 -21.64
N LEU A 265 -27.99 -7.32 -22.52
CA LEU A 265 -26.78 -6.82 -23.15
C LEU A 265 -27.05 -6.61 -24.63
N ILE A 266 -26.63 -5.47 -25.19
CA ILE A 266 -26.65 -5.22 -26.63
C ILE A 266 -25.21 -5.16 -27.11
N ALA A 267 -24.84 -6.04 -28.03
CA ALA A 267 -23.50 -6.07 -28.62
C ALA A 267 -23.32 -4.91 -29.63
N GLY A 268 -22.07 -4.68 -30.06
CA GLY A 268 -21.75 -3.59 -30.99
C GLY A 268 -22.41 -3.73 -32.37
N ASP A 269 -22.73 -4.95 -32.78
CA ASP A 269 -23.50 -5.28 -34.00
C ASP A 269 -25.01 -5.12 -33.84
N GLY A 270 -25.49 -4.77 -32.64
CA GLY A 270 -26.90 -4.58 -32.31
C GLY A 270 -27.64 -5.85 -31.88
N VAL A 271 -26.97 -7.01 -31.82
CA VAL A 271 -27.60 -8.24 -31.32
C VAL A 271 -27.86 -8.14 -29.81
N THR A 272 -29.08 -8.48 -29.41
CA THR A 272 -29.50 -8.49 -28.00
C THR A 272 -29.28 -9.86 -27.37
N TYR A 273 -28.65 -9.88 -26.22
CA TYR A 273 -28.40 -11.04 -25.38
C TYR A 273 -29.12 -10.84 -24.03
N SER A 274 -29.84 -11.86 -23.57
CA SER A 274 -30.56 -11.83 -22.28
C SER A 274 -29.92 -12.79 -21.28
N ALA A 275 -29.88 -12.38 -20.01
CA ALA A 275 -29.40 -13.24 -18.92
C ALA A 275 -30.21 -14.54 -18.85
N THR A 276 -29.48 -15.65 -18.97
CA THR A 276 -30.00 -17.02 -18.89
C THR A 276 -29.26 -17.74 -17.77
N PRO A 277 -29.94 -18.12 -16.67
CA PRO A 277 -29.30 -18.86 -15.58
C PRO A 277 -28.88 -20.26 -16.00
N GLU A 278 -27.80 -20.73 -15.41
CA GLU A 278 -27.23 -22.06 -15.62
C GLU A 278 -27.14 -22.83 -14.31
N SER A 279 -26.88 -22.14 -13.19
CA SER A 279 -26.90 -22.74 -11.87
C SER A 279 -27.51 -21.82 -10.81
N VAL A 280 -28.15 -22.42 -9.81
CA VAL A 280 -28.68 -21.73 -8.63
C VAL A 280 -28.24 -22.49 -7.40
N VAL A 281 -27.54 -21.82 -6.49
CA VAL A 281 -26.97 -22.42 -5.28
C VAL A 281 -27.35 -21.58 -4.07
N VAL A 282 -27.75 -22.22 -2.98
CA VAL A 282 -27.86 -21.56 -1.68
C VAL A 282 -26.46 -21.52 -1.07
N GLU A 283 -25.82 -20.34 -1.12
CA GLU A 283 -24.46 -20.15 -0.58
C GLU A 283 -24.45 -20.04 0.95
N GLU A 284 -25.55 -19.56 1.54
CA GLU A 284 -25.67 -19.39 2.99
C GLU A 284 -27.14 -19.51 3.39
N GLN A 285 -27.43 -20.30 4.42
CA GLN A 285 -28.76 -20.42 5.00
C GLN A 285 -28.68 -20.37 6.52
N GLY A 286 -29.44 -19.46 7.12
CA GLY A 286 -29.55 -19.42 8.57
C GLY A 286 -30.61 -18.41 9.06
N PRO A 287 -30.73 -18.25 10.40
CA PRO A 287 -31.82 -17.53 11.03
C PRO A 287 -31.77 -16.01 10.84
N ILE A 288 -30.64 -15.45 10.40
CA ILE A 288 -30.44 -14.00 10.24
C ILE A 288 -30.48 -13.60 8.77
N ARG A 289 -29.83 -14.38 7.90
CA ARG A 289 -29.79 -14.10 6.47
C ARG A 289 -29.68 -15.37 5.65
N THR A 290 -30.14 -15.27 4.40
CA THR A 290 -29.93 -16.29 3.38
C THR A 290 -29.41 -15.65 2.11
N VAL A 291 -28.47 -16.33 1.46
CA VAL A 291 -27.83 -15.92 0.21
C VAL A 291 -28.07 -16.97 -0.86
N VAL A 292 -28.64 -16.55 -1.99
CA VAL A 292 -28.78 -17.37 -3.19
C VAL A 292 -27.90 -16.80 -4.29
N ARG A 293 -27.02 -17.63 -4.82
CA ARG A 293 -26.18 -17.31 -5.98
C ARG A 293 -26.79 -17.91 -7.23
N ILE A 294 -26.82 -17.11 -8.29
CA ILE A 294 -27.25 -17.49 -9.63
C ILE A 294 -26.10 -17.20 -10.57
N ASP A 295 -25.58 -18.22 -11.23
CA ASP A 295 -24.57 -18.10 -12.28
C ASP A 295 -25.20 -18.35 -13.64
N GLY A 296 -24.74 -17.63 -14.67
CA GLY A 296 -25.18 -17.89 -16.04
C GLY A 296 -24.47 -17.00 -17.06
N HIS A 297 -25.00 -16.98 -18.28
CA HIS A 297 -24.47 -16.18 -19.38
C HIS A 297 -25.57 -15.32 -20.01
N HIS A 298 -25.17 -14.22 -20.65
CA HIS A 298 -26.02 -13.48 -21.57
C HIS A 298 -26.12 -14.26 -22.89
N ARG A 299 -27.32 -14.68 -23.29
CA ARG A 299 -27.54 -15.48 -24.52
C ARG A 299 -28.46 -14.79 -25.50
N SER A 300 -28.13 -14.84 -26.78
CA SER A 300 -29.01 -14.40 -27.87
C SER A 300 -30.12 -15.41 -28.12
N THR A 301 -31.08 -15.04 -28.98
CA THR A 301 -32.23 -15.89 -29.33
C THR A 301 -31.85 -17.20 -30.02
N ASP A 302 -30.69 -17.26 -30.69
CA ASP A 302 -30.10 -18.46 -31.30
C ASP A 302 -29.24 -19.29 -30.32
N GLY A 303 -29.13 -18.87 -29.05
CA GLY A 303 -28.43 -19.59 -27.99
C GLY A 303 -26.94 -19.27 -27.83
N LYS A 304 -26.36 -18.39 -28.65
CA LYS A 304 -24.96 -17.98 -28.53
C LYS A 304 -24.71 -17.21 -27.24
N SER A 305 -23.67 -17.59 -26.49
CA SER A 305 -23.27 -16.88 -25.27
C SER A 305 -22.43 -15.64 -25.56
N HIS A 306 -22.59 -14.65 -24.72
CA HIS A 306 -21.69 -13.52 -24.54
C HIS A 306 -21.10 -13.59 -23.11
N PHE A 307 -20.89 -12.46 -22.43
CA PHE A 307 -20.33 -12.39 -21.07
C PHE A 307 -21.12 -13.24 -20.07
N GLY A 308 -20.39 -13.92 -19.17
CA GLY A 308 -20.91 -14.50 -17.94
C GLY A 308 -21.43 -13.45 -16.94
N TYR A 309 -22.29 -13.88 -16.03
CA TYR A 309 -22.77 -13.08 -14.91
C TYR A 309 -23.01 -13.91 -13.65
N VAL A 310 -22.95 -13.23 -12.50
CA VAL A 310 -23.31 -13.77 -11.19
C VAL A 310 -24.29 -12.80 -10.52
N MET A 311 -25.42 -13.31 -10.01
CA MET A 311 -26.34 -12.57 -9.16
C MET A 311 -26.39 -13.21 -7.77
N ARG A 312 -26.06 -12.44 -6.72
CA ARG A 312 -26.23 -12.87 -5.33
C ARG A 312 -27.37 -12.12 -4.67
N TRP A 313 -28.41 -12.84 -4.31
CA TRP A 313 -29.56 -12.31 -3.61
C TRP A 313 -29.46 -12.57 -2.12
N TYR A 314 -29.53 -11.50 -1.33
CA TYR A 314 -29.52 -11.54 0.12
C TYR A 314 -30.90 -11.14 0.64
N ALA A 315 -31.49 -11.98 1.48
CA ALA A 315 -32.61 -11.59 2.32
C ALA A 315 -32.23 -11.69 3.79
N PHE A 316 -32.80 -10.79 4.58
CA PHE A 316 -32.51 -10.64 5.99
C PHE A 316 -33.79 -10.85 6.80
N ALA A 317 -33.67 -11.52 7.94
CA ALA A 317 -34.78 -11.86 8.81
C ALA A 317 -35.51 -10.61 9.30
N GLY A 318 -36.84 -10.60 9.13
CA GLY A 318 -37.70 -9.49 9.57
C GLY A 318 -37.49 -8.19 8.79
N LYS A 319 -36.72 -8.18 7.68
CA LYS A 319 -36.44 -6.96 6.91
C LYS A 319 -37.34 -6.82 5.70
N PRO A 320 -37.82 -5.60 5.42
CA PRO A 320 -38.66 -5.31 4.26
C PRO A 320 -37.83 -5.02 3.00
N TYR A 321 -36.54 -5.33 2.97
CA TYR A 321 -35.65 -5.03 1.84
C TYR A 321 -34.76 -6.22 1.48
N LEU A 322 -34.24 -6.20 0.25
CA LEU A 322 -33.35 -7.21 -0.32
C LEU A 322 -32.08 -6.51 -0.84
N ARG A 323 -30.95 -7.22 -0.80
CA ARG A 323 -29.73 -6.82 -1.52
C ARG A 323 -29.51 -7.77 -2.70
N CYS A 324 -29.06 -7.23 -3.83
CA CYS A 324 -28.58 -7.99 -4.98
C CYS A 324 -27.20 -7.49 -5.35
N ASP A 325 -26.19 -8.36 -5.35
CA ASP A 325 -24.93 -8.06 -6.00
C ASP A 325 -24.96 -8.66 -7.41
N TYR A 326 -24.84 -7.81 -8.43
CA TYR A 326 -24.77 -8.20 -9.83
C TYR A 326 -23.35 -8.02 -10.36
N THR A 327 -22.72 -9.12 -10.75
CA THR A 327 -21.40 -9.15 -11.38
C THR A 327 -21.54 -9.55 -12.84
N PHE A 328 -20.92 -8.82 -13.76
CA PHE A 328 -20.68 -9.30 -15.14
C PHE A 328 -19.19 -9.57 -15.34
N ALA A 329 -18.85 -10.59 -16.13
CA ALA A 329 -17.48 -11.04 -16.33
C ALA A 329 -17.19 -11.33 -17.80
N ASN A 330 -16.01 -10.90 -18.28
CA ASN A 330 -15.52 -11.27 -19.60
C ASN A 330 -14.79 -12.61 -19.53
N ASP A 331 -15.54 -13.69 -19.65
CA ASP A 331 -15.06 -15.07 -19.75
C ASP A 331 -14.81 -15.55 -21.18
N ILE A 332 -14.92 -14.65 -22.16
CA ILE A 332 -14.64 -14.94 -23.57
C ILE A 332 -13.12 -14.92 -23.78
N THR A 333 -12.54 -16.11 -23.94
CA THR A 333 -11.08 -16.30 -24.03
C THR A 333 -10.55 -16.42 -25.46
N THR A 334 -11.42 -16.35 -26.47
CA THR A 334 -11.03 -16.43 -27.90
C THR A 334 -10.41 -15.12 -28.43
N GLN A 335 -10.50 -14.04 -27.66
CA GLN A 335 -9.98 -12.72 -28.01
C GLN A 335 -9.55 -11.96 -26.75
N GLU A 336 -8.61 -11.01 -26.87
CA GLU A 336 -8.08 -10.30 -25.71
C GLU A 336 -9.03 -9.21 -25.19
N MET A 337 -9.77 -8.55 -26.09
CA MET A 337 -10.74 -7.50 -25.77
C MET A 337 -12.11 -7.90 -26.33
N THR A 338 -13.16 -7.76 -25.52
CA THR A 338 -14.55 -7.97 -25.97
C THR A 338 -15.36 -6.72 -25.72
N SER A 339 -16.16 -6.33 -26.71
CA SER A 339 -16.92 -5.10 -26.69
C SER A 339 -18.42 -5.32 -26.74
N PHE A 340 -19.17 -4.42 -26.08
CA PHE A 340 -20.62 -4.34 -26.19
C PHE A 340 -21.08 -2.88 -26.07
N ARG A 341 -22.28 -2.58 -26.55
CA ARG A 341 -22.83 -1.21 -26.60
C ARG A 341 -23.57 -0.83 -25.32
N GLN A 342 -24.30 -1.77 -24.73
CA GLN A 342 -25.19 -1.50 -23.60
C GLN A 342 -25.33 -2.72 -22.70
N LEU A 343 -25.45 -2.50 -21.39
CA LEU A 343 -25.87 -3.50 -20.42
C LEU A 343 -26.83 -2.86 -19.40
N ASP A 344 -28.06 -3.37 -19.36
CA ASP A 344 -29.12 -2.90 -18.46
C ASP A 344 -29.61 -4.03 -17.56
N LEU A 345 -30.01 -3.69 -16.33
CA LEU A 345 -30.89 -4.51 -15.51
C LEU A 345 -32.34 -4.04 -15.70
N ARG A 346 -33.18 -4.93 -16.21
CA ARG A 346 -34.60 -4.65 -16.50
C ARG A 346 -35.49 -5.08 -15.35
N PHE A 347 -36.29 -4.15 -14.84
CA PHE A 347 -37.32 -4.35 -13.83
C PHE A 347 -38.69 -4.28 -14.50
N ASP A 348 -38.94 -5.22 -15.40
CA ASP A 348 -40.21 -5.32 -16.12
C ASP A 348 -41.34 -5.61 -15.11
N GLY A 349 -42.53 -5.05 -15.33
CA GLY A 349 -43.67 -5.15 -14.43
C GLY A 349 -43.69 -4.12 -13.29
N LEU A 350 -42.61 -3.35 -13.08
CA LEU A 350 -42.61 -2.23 -12.13
C LEU A 350 -43.26 -0.98 -12.75
N ILE A 351 -44.59 -1.00 -12.83
CA ILE A 351 -45.39 0.04 -13.49
C ILE A 351 -45.57 1.25 -12.57
N GLY A 352 -45.19 2.43 -13.07
CA GLY A 352 -45.35 3.71 -12.38
C GLY A 352 -44.50 4.79 -13.04
N GLN A 353 -44.62 6.03 -12.57
CA GLN A 353 -43.77 7.13 -13.03
C GLN A 353 -42.48 7.15 -12.18
N PRO A 354 -41.27 6.97 -12.77
CA PRO A 354 -40.05 6.96 -11.99
C PRO A 354 -39.68 8.35 -11.47
N THR A 355 -39.38 8.44 -10.17
CA THR A 355 -38.76 9.61 -9.52
C THR A 355 -37.35 9.25 -9.10
N VAL A 356 -36.36 9.76 -9.82
CA VAL A 356 -34.93 9.54 -9.59
C VAL A 356 -34.38 10.55 -8.59
N PHE A 357 -33.60 10.08 -7.63
CA PHE A 357 -32.97 10.91 -6.61
C PHE A 357 -31.66 11.50 -7.15
N THR A 358 -31.44 12.78 -6.87
CA THR A 358 -30.23 13.52 -7.25
C THR A 358 -29.71 14.26 -6.03
N ASP A 359 -28.46 14.74 -6.07
CA ASP A 359 -27.93 15.63 -5.02
C ASP A 359 -28.69 16.97 -4.94
N GLY A 360 -29.50 17.29 -5.96
CA GLY A 360 -30.40 18.43 -6.00
C GLY A 360 -31.87 18.01 -5.90
N ALA A 361 -32.73 18.66 -6.68
CA ALA A 361 -34.15 18.29 -6.74
C ALA A 361 -34.32 16.89 -7.38
N PRO A 362 -35.22 16.04 -6.86
CA PRO A 362 -35.58 14.79 -7.53
C PRO A 362 -36.12 15.03 -8.94
N LEU A 363 -35.82 14.10 -9.84
CA LEU A 363 -36.20 14.15 -11.25
C LEU A 363 -37.29 13.12 -11.53
N THR A 364 -38.40 13.55 -12.11
CA THR A 364 -39.44 12.64 -12.58
C THR A 364 -39.29 12.38 -14.08
N LEU A 365 -39.30 11.11 -14.48
CA LEU A 365 -39.19 10.69 -15.88
C LEU A 365 -40.57 10.35 -16.46
N THR A 366 -40.80 10.71 -17.72
CA THR A 366 -41.93 10.19 -18.50
C THR A 366 -41.50 8.97 -19.32
N THR A 367 -42.45 8.11 -19.71
CA THR A 367 -42.16 6.92 -20.53
C THR A 367 -41.38 7.29 -21.79
N GLY A 368 -40.27 6.58 -22.03
CA GLY A 368 -39.33 6.85 -23.13
C GLY A 368 -38.19 7.79 -22.75
N GLN A 369 -38.25 8.45 -21.58
CA GLN A 369 -37.12 9.22 -21.05
C GLN A 369 -36.18 8.35 -20.22
N ARG A 370 -34.91 8.72 -20.23
CA ARG A 370 -33.88 8.24 -19.32
C ARG A 370 -33.04 9.39 -18.79
N VAL A 371 -32.52 9.24 -17.58
CA VAL A 371 -31.44 10.08 -17.06
C VAL A 371 -30.15 9.27 -17.04
N ILE A 372 -29.04 9.88 -17.47
CA ILE A 372 -27.73 9.24 -17.55
C ILE A 372 -26.75 10.07 -16.73
N GLN A 373 -26.18 9.48 -15.68
CA GLN A 373 -24.93 9.95 -15.11
C GLN A 373 -23.81 9.58 -16.08
N ARG A 374 -23.32 10.55 -16.85
CA ARG A 374 -22.32 10.31 -17.91
C ARG A 374 -20.92 10.74 -17.51
N GLU A 375 -20.76 11.51 -16.44
CA GLU A 375 -19.47 11.84 -15.83
C GLU A 375 -19.62 11.80 -14.31
N ASP A 376 -18.54 11.87 -13.53
CA ASP A 376 -18.59 11.98 -12.06
C ASP A 376 -19.27 13.28 -11.55
N SER A 377 -19.39 14.28 -12.43
CA SER A 377 -19.96 15.58 -12.13
C SER A 377 -21.13 15.99 -13.02
N GLU A 378 -21.66 15.10 -13.86
CA GLU A 378 -22.79 15.43 -14.72
C GLU A 378 -23.76 14.27 -14.99
N TRP A 379 -25.06 14.58 -14.85
CA TRP A 379 -26.14 13.80 -15.45
C TRP A 379 -26.97 14.63 -16.45
N VAL A 380 -27.57 13.94 -17.42
CA VAL A 380 -28.48 14.53 -18.43
C VAL A 380 -29.73 13.67 -18.66
N VAL A 381 -30.81 14.28 -19.13
CA VAL A 381 -32.06 13.60 -19.50
C VAL A 381 -32.19 13.48 -21.02
N GLU A 382 -32.56 12.30 -21.50
CA GLU A 382 -32.75 12.00 -22.92
C GLU A 382 -34.09 11.27 -23.16
N PRO A 383 -34.93 11.71 -24.12
CA PRO A 383 -34.86 13.01 -24.78
C PRO A 383 -35.21 14.15 -23.80
N GLY A 384 -34.54 15.29 -23.93
CA GLY A 384 -34.78 16.46 -23.09
C GLY A 384 -33.54 17.35 -22.95
N THR A 385 -33.67 18.38 -22.10
CA THR A 385 -32.59 19.34 -21.79
C THR A 385 -32.21 19.36 -20.30
N GLY A 386 -32.84 18.50 -19.49
CA GLY A 386 -32.56 18.41 -18.06
C GLY A 386 -31.12 17.98 -17.82
N LYS A 387 -30.42 18.66 -16.91
CA LYS A 387 -29.06 18.34 -16.49
C LYS A 387 -28.84 18.70 -15.03
N GLY A 388 -27.87 18.04 -14.40
CA GLY A 388 -27.42 18.33 -13.04
C GLY A 388 -26.10 17.64 -12.74
N LYS A 389 -25.71 17.61 -11.46
CA LYS A 389 -24.37 17.14 -11.07
C LYS A 389 -24.31 15.63 -10.85
N ARG A 390 -24.99 15.12 -9.82
CA ARG A 390 -24.89 13.72 -9.40
C ARG A 390 -26.26 13.10 -9.12
N LEU A 391 -26.44 11.87 -9.59
CA LEU A 391 -27.51 10.97 -9.17
C LEU A 391 -27.14 10.40 -7.80
N ALA A 392 -28.05 10.52 -6.84
CA ALA A 392 -27.84 10.04 -5.47
C ALA A 392 -27.95 8.50 -5.35
N GLY A 393 -28.15 7.81 -6.47
CA GLY A 393 -28.22 6.35 -6.53
C GLY A 393 -29.57 5.75 -6.15
N GLY A 394 -30.66 6.51 -6.12
CA GLY A 394 -31.99 5.96 -5.85
C GLY A 394 -33.05 6.31 -6.88
N VAL A 395 -34.03 5.44 -7.06
CA VAL A 395 -35.25 5.70 -7.82
C VAL A 395 -36.46 5.08 -7.13
N LYS A 396 -37.52 5.87 -7.01
CA LYS A 396 -38.85 5.39 -6.62
C LYS A 396 -39.69 5.19 -7.87
N CYS A 397 -40.28 4.01 -8.06
CA CYS A 397 -41.21 3.73 -9.15
C CYS A 397 -42.28 2.75 -8.68
N GLY A 398 -43.56 3.05 -8.95
CA GLY A 398 -44.68 2.24 -8.48
C GLY A 398 -44.63 2.04 -6.96
N GLY A 399 -44.78 0.78 -6.52
CA GLY A 399 -44.69 0.38 -5.12
C GLY A 399 -43.26 0.12 -4.59
N ALA A 400 -42.21 0.38 -5.37
CA ALA A 400 -40.83 0.05 -5.00
C ALA A 400 -39.85 1.24 -5.01
N ARG A 401 -38.75 1.04 -4.29
CA ARG A 401 -37.50 1.81 -4.31
C ARG A 401 -36.39 0.88 -4.78
N LEU A 402 -35.63 1.34 -5.76
CA LEU A 402 -34.43 0.69 -6.26
C LEU A 402 -33.25 1.61 -5.97
N LEU A 403 -32.20 1.05 -5.38
CA LEU A 403 -31.05 1.80 -4.89
C LEU A 403 -29.78 1.15 -5.43
N VAL A 404 -28.84 1.95 -5.89
CA VAL A 404 -27.56 1.54 -6.47
C VAL A 404 -26.47 2.21 -5.68
N ARG A 405 -25.69 1.41 -4.96
CA ARG A 405 -24.56 1.91 -4.20
C ARG A 405 -23.46 2.40 -5.14
N HIS A 406 -22.82 3.52 -4.80
CA HIS A 406 -21.76 4.16 -5.59
C HIS A 406 -22.17 4.49 -7.03
N CYS A 407 -23.42 4.95 -7.22
CA CYS A 407 -24.01 5.15 -8.54
C CYS A 407 -23.22 6.17 -9.38
N TRP A 408 -22.97 7.37 -8.86
CA TRP A 408 -22.25 8.38 -9.62
C TRP A 408 -20.74 8.14 -9.61
N GLU A 409 -20.21 7.55 -8.55
CA GLU A 409 -18.80 7.21 -8.42
C GLU A 409 -18.38 6.14 -9.43
N GLN A 410 -19.30 5.28 -9.86
CA GLN A 410 -19.08 4.24 -10.88
C GLN A 410 -19.74 4.57 -12.22
N TYR A 411 -19.84 5.85 -12.58
CA TYR A 411 -20.36 6.27 -13.89
C TYR A 411 -19.62 5.54 -15.05
N PRO A 412 -20.26 5.40 -16.22
CA PRO A 412 -21.61 5.84 -16.53
C PRO A 412 -22.70 4.94 -15.92
N LYS A 413 -23.85 5.53 -15.56
CA LYS A 413 -25.06 4.84 -15.07
C LYS A 413 -26.30 5.52 -15.60
N SER A 414 -27.41 4.80 -15.78
CA SER A 414 -28.68 5.41 -16.19
C SER A 414 -29.89 4.82 -15.50
N VAL A 415 -30.97 5.60 -15.45
CA VAL A 415 -32.32 5.15 -15.09
C VAL A 415 -33.26 5.56 -16.21
N GLY A 416 -33.96 4.60 -16.81
CA GLY A 416 -34.90 4.81 -17.92
C GLY A 416 -36.31 4.35 -17.57
N ALA A 417 -37.30 5.17 -17.90
CA ALA A 417 -38.71 4.81 -17.86
C ALA A 417 -39.09 4.12 -19.17
N THR A 418 -39.47 2.84 -19.12
CA THR A 418 -39.90 2.08 -20.31
C THR A 418 -41.41 1.88 -20.29
N GLY A 419 -41.98 1.40 -21.41
CA GLY A 419 -43.40 1.02 -21.44
C GLY A 419 -43.72 -0.22 -20.60
N GLU A 420 -42.69 -1.02 -20.29
CA GLU A 420 -42.81 -2.31 -19.58
C GLU A 420 -42.38 -2.20 -18.11
N GLY A 421 -41.75 -1.10 -17.68
CA GLY A 421 -41.26 -0.90 -16.33
C GLY A 421 -40.08 0.08 -16.29
N LEU A 422 -38.98 -0.33 -15.66
CA LEU A 422 -37.77 0.48 -15.49
C LEU A 422 -36.54 -0.25 -16.02
N ALA A 423 -35.66 0.48 -16.71
CA ALA A 423 -34.35 0.00 -17.12
C ALA A 423 -33.26 0.73 -16.31
N LEU A 424 -32.43 -0.02 -15.60
CA LEU A 424 -31.25 0.52 -14.92
C LEU A 424 -30.01 0.19 -15.75
N GLY A 425 -29.42 1.21 -16.39
CA GLY A 425 -28.21 1.03 -17.18
C GLY A 425 -26.98 0.89 -16.29
N ILE A 426 -26.42 -0.32 -16.27
CA ILE A 426 -25.14 -0.62 -15.63
C ILE A 426 -24.00 -0.07 -16.48
N CYS A 427 -24.08 -0.29 -17.79
CA CYS A 427 -23.25 0.32 -18.82
C CYS A 427 -24.20 0.87 -19.90
N PRO A 428 -24.77 2.08 -19.73
CA PRO A 428 -25.79 2.59 -20.64
C PRO A 428 -25.21 2.94 -22.02
N ALA A 429 -26.00 2.81 -23.09
CA ALA A 429 -25.57 3.27 -24.40
C ALA A 429 -25.33 4.79 -24.41
N LEU A 430 -24.14 5.20 -24.87
CA LEU A 430 -23.75 6.58 -25.10
C LEU A 430 -23.53 6.84 -26.60
N PRO A 431 -23.62 8.11 -27.06
CA PRO A 431 -23.34 8.45 -28.45
C PRO A 431 -21.94 8.02 -28.89
N ALA A 432 -21.79 7.64 -30.15
CA ALA A 432 -20.47 7.36 -30.72
C ALA A 432 -19.57 8.59 -30.62
N GLY A 433 -18.31 8.39 -30.21
CA GLY A 433 -17.33 9.47 -30.04
C GLY A 433 -17.60 10.41 -28.86
N PHE A 434 -18.48 10.07 -27.91
CA PHE A 434 -18.85 10.97 -26.81
C PHE A 434 -17.65 11.53 -26.02
N TYR A 435 -16.65 10.68 -25.71
CA TYR A 435 -15.41 11.10 -25.03
C TYR A 435 -14.22 11.32 -25.97
N ALA A 436 -14.41 11.26 -27.29
CA ALA A 436 -13.30 11.33 -28.23
C ALA A 436 -12.56 12.67 -28.12
N GLY A 437 -11.22 12.61 -28.03
CA GLY A 437 -10.37 13.80 -27.99
C GLY A 437 -10.34 14.53 -26.66
N ARG A 438 -10.91 13.94 -25.59
CA ARG A 438 -10.78 14.45 -24.23
C ARG A 438 -9.33 14.30 -23.75
N LEU A 439 -8.83 15.30 -23.01
CA LEU A 439 -7.44 15.30 -22.51
C LEU A 439 -7.14 14.15 -21.53
N ASP A 440 -8.17 13.69 -20.84
CA ASP A 440 -8.19 12.64 -19.82
C ASP A 440 -8.74 11.31 -20.34
N GLU A 441 -8.85 11.12 -21.66
CA GLU A 441 -9.37 9.89 -22.27
C GLU A 441 -8.61 8.64 -21.80
N ASP A 442 -7.28 8.69 -21.77
CA ASP A 442 -6.42 7.58 -21.36
C ASP A 442 -6.42 7.30 -19.85
N LYS A 443 -6.97 8.22 -19.07
CA LYS A 443 -7.16 8.07 -17.64
C LYS A 443 -8.57 7.59 -17.29
N LEU A 444 -9.61 8.23 -17.82
CA LEU A 444 -10.99 8.06 -17.34
C LEU A 444 -11.91 7.29 -18.29
N TYR A 445 -11.71 7.41 -19.61
CA TYR A 445 -12.72 7.01 -20.60
C TYR A 445 -12.24 5.92 -21.58
N PHE A 446 -11.01 5.45 -21.43
CA PHE A 446 -10.34 4.47 -22.31
C PHE A 446 -11.17 3.21 -22.62
N HIS A 447 -12.03 2.79 -21.68
CA HIS A 447 -12.88 1.61 -21.77
C HIS A 447 -14.16 1.81 -22.59
N LEU A 448 -14.50 3.05 -23.00
CA LEU A 448 -15.68 3.36 -23.80
C LEU A 448 -15.30 4.20 -25.03
N ARG A 449 -15.29 3.56 -26.20
CA ARG A 449 -14.89 4.19 -27.48
C ARG A 449 -15.93 3.92 -28.55
N ASP A 450 -16.24 4.93 -29.35
CA ASP A 450 -17.21 4.83 -30.44
C ASP A 450 -18.57 4.25 -29.99
N GLY A 451 -18.98 4.58 -28.76
CA GLY A 451 -20.23 4.11 -28.15
C GLY A 451 -20.20 2.65 -27.66
N ASN A 452 -19.04 1.99 -27.67
CA ASN A 452 -18.86 0.61 -27.21
C ASN A 452 -17.94 0.53 -26.00
N TYR A 453 -18.38 -0.17 -24.97
CA TYR A 453 -17.57 -0.60 -23.85
C TYR A 453 -16.65 -1.72 -24.30
N ALA A 454 -15.38 -1.68 -23.94
CA ALA A 454 -14.40 -2.73 -24.25
C ALA A 454 -13.67 -3.16 -22.98
N PHE A 455 -13.71 -4.46 -22.68
CA PHE A 455 -13.08 -5.04 -21.51
C PHE A 455 -12.16 -6.18 -21.89
N ARG A 456 -11.03 -6.29 -21.20
CA ARG A 456 -10.03 -7.33 -21.43
C ARG A 456 -10.52 -8.69 -20.93
N GLN A 457 -10.08 -9.80 -21.51
CA GLN A 457 -10.42 -11.14 -21.02
C GLN A 457 -10.04 -11.30 -19.54
N GLY A 458 -10.94 -11.89 -18.77
CA GLY A 458 -10.81 -12.05 -17.33
C GLY A 458 -11.24 -10.85 -16.49
N PHE A 459 -11.61 -9.72 -17.08
CA PHE A 459 -12.22 -8.58 -16.37
C PHE A 459 -13.56 -8.97 -15.75
N SER A 460 -13.88 -8.41 -14.58
CA SER A 460 -15.22 -8.47 -14.01
C SER A 460 -15.60 -7.15 -13.34
N LYS A 461 -16.88 -6.95 -13.06
CA LYS A 461 -17.32 -5.82 -12.22
C LYS A 461 -18.62 -6.13 -11.47
N THR A 462 -18.61 -5.86 -10.18
CA THR A 462 -19.73 -6.06 -9.25
C THR A 462 -20.44 -4.74 -8.93
N HIS A 463 -21.77 -4.77 -8.96
CA HIS A 463 -22.65 -3.67 -8.57
C HIS A 463 -23.61 -4.12 -7.47
N THR A 464 -23.66 -3.37 -6.36
CA THR A 464 -24.58 -3.64 -5.25
C THR A 464 -25.86 -2.82 -5.40
N LEU A 465 -26.97 -3.53 -5.45
CA LEU A 465 -28.32 -2.98 -5.52
C LEU A 465 -29.10 -3.31 -4.25
N TRP A 466 -29.99 -2.41 -3.85
CA TRP A 466 -31.00 -2.66 -2.82
C TRP A 466 -32.40 -2.43 -3.37
N LEU A 467 -33.31 -3.29 -2.94
CA LEU A 467 -34.73 -3.24 -3.28
C LEU A 467 -35.53 -3.09 -2.00
N ALA A 468 -36.41 -2.08 -1.93
CA ALA A 468 -37.27 -1.83 -0.78
C ALA A 468 -38.67 -1.35 -1.22
N PRO A 469 -39.70 -1.46 -0.37
CA PRO A 469 -41.01 -0.84 -0.60
C PRO A 469 -40.90 0.68 -0.70
N ALA A 470 -41.70 1.28 -1.57
CA ALA A 470 -41.76 2.74 -1.71
C ALA A 470 -42.21 3.46 -0.43
N SER A 471 -42.96 2.77 0.44
CA SER A 471 -43.43 3.24 1.74
C SER A 471 -42.32 3.37 2.80
N LEU A 472 -41.08 2.92 2.52
CA LEU A 472 -39.95 2.97 3.46
C LEU A 472 -38.90 4.00 3.03
N PRO A 473 -39.07 5.30 3.35
CA PRO A 473 -38.12 6.36 2.98
C PRO A 473 -36.74 6.22 3.62
N GLU A 474 -36.65 5.63 4.81
CA GLU A 474 -35.39 5.43 5.52
C GLU A 474 -34.44 4.47 4.77
N ALA A 475 -34.98 3.67 3.84
CA ALA A 475 -34.21 2.80 2.95
C ALA A 475 -33.21 3.57 2.09
N ASP A 476 -33.40 4.87 1.87
CA ASP A 476 -32.48 5.70 1.09
C ASP A 476 -31.06 5.70 1.69
N SER A 477 -30.93 5.44 3.00
CA SER A 477 -29.61 5.28 3.65
C SER A 477 -28.83 4.03 3.20
N LEU A 478 -29.45 3.06 2.52
CA LEU A 478 -28.79 1.82 2.05
C LEU A 478 -27.73 2.05 0.97
N VAL A 479 -27.73 3.22 0.30
CA VAL A 479 -26.69 3.60 -0.67
C VAL A 479 -25.41 4.12 0.00
N GLY A 480 -25.48 4.49 1.28
CA GLY A 480 -24.34 4.95 2.07
C GLY A 480 -23.48 3.81 2.61
N ASP A 481 -22.55 4.15 3.50
CA ASP A 481 -21.69 3.17 4.15
C ASP A 481 -22.49 2.29 5.15
N PRO A 482 -22.37 0.95 5.05
CA PRO A 482 -23.10 0.02 5.89
C PRO A 482 -22.46 -0.07 7.28
N PRO A 483 -23.20 -0.44 8.32
CA PRO A 483 -22.68 -0.64 9.65
C PRO A 483 -21.54 -1.64 9.69
N VAL A 484 -20.59 -1.34 10.55
CA VAL A 484 -19.41 -2.16 10.80
C VAL A 484 -19.43 -2.59 12.25
N ALA A 485 -19.12 -3.85 12.50
CA ALA A 485 -18.86 -4.33 13.85
C ALA A 485 -17.41 -4.79 13.99
N SER A 486 -16.84 -4.54 15.16
CA SER A 486 -15.47 -4.91 15.49
C SER A 486 -15.39 -5.55 16.88
N CYS A 487 -14.42 -6.44 17.03
CA CYS A 487 -13.95 -6.83 18.36
C CYS A 487 -13.01 -5.75 18.92
N PRO A 488 -12.82 -5.66 20.24
CA PRO A 488 -11.88 -4.72 20.82
C PRO A 488 -10.47 -4.97 20.27
N PRO A 489 -9.69 -3.94 19.88
CA PRO A 489 -8.36 -4.13 19.31
C PRO A 489 -7.41 -4.95 20.19
N ASP A 490 -7.44 -4.73 21.51
CA ASP A 490 -6.60 -5.47 22.46
C ASP A 490 -6.97 -6.95 22.55
N TYR A 491 -8.25 -7.29 22.36
CA TYR A 491 -8.71 -8.68 22.24
C TYR A 491 -8.16 -9.31 20.96
N ILE A 492 -8.29 -8.64 19.81
CA ILE A 492 -7.81 -9.14 18.51
C ILE A 492 -6.31 -9.46 18.59
N GLU A 493 -5.50 -8.53 19.09
CA GLU A 493 -4.06 -8.73 19.22
C GLU A 493 -3.71 -9.92 20.13
N LYS A 494 -4.39 -10.08 21.28
CA LYS A 494 -4.20 -11.20 22.20
C LYS A 494 -4.48 -12.56 21.58
N THR A 495 -5.33 -12.63 20.55
CA THR A 495 -5.59 -13.90 19.84
C THR A 495 -4.39 -14.39 19.03
N GLY A 496 -3.51 -13.47 18.62
CA GLY A 496 -2.41 -13.75 17.70
C GLY A 496 -2.85 -14.09 16.27
N ALA A 497 -4.15 -13.99 15.94
CA ALA A 497 -4.68 -14.35 14.62
C ALA A 497 -4.13 -13.45 13.49
N LEU A 498 -3.80 -12.19 13.81
CA LEU A 498 -3.21 -11.19 12.90
C LEU A 498 -1.79 -10.79 13.32
N ARG A 499 -1.07 -11.69 14.01
CA ARG A 499 0.28 -11.43 14.56
C ARG A 499 0.21 -10.25 15.56
N GLY A 500 1.27 -9.45 15.65
CA GLY A 500 1.32 -8.27 16.51
C GLY A 500 0.74 -7.03 15.83
N LEU A 501 0.03 -6.20 16.60
CA LEU A 501 -0.72 -5.07 16.06
C LEU A 501 -0.27 -3.71 16.61
N ALA A 502 0.41 -3.65 17.77
CA ALA A 502 0.73 -2.37 18.42
C ALA A 502 -0.53 -1.47 18.51
N VAL A 503 -1.56 -2.01 19.18
CA VAL A 503 -2.91 -1.42 19.23
C VAL A 503 -2.89 0.05 19.66
N ALA A 504 -3.72 0.87 19.02
CA ALA A 504 -3.72 2.34 19.16
C ALA A 504 -4.06 2.84 20.58
N ALA A 505 -4.74 2.03 21.39
CA ALA A 505 -5.02 2.34 22.79
C ALA A 505 -3.75 2.44 23.67
N ARG A 506 -2.60 2.00 23.16
CA ARG A 506 -1.30 2.17 23.82
C ARG A 506 -0.61 3.37 23.19
N ASP A 507 -0.52 4.47 23.93
CA ASP A 507 0.21 5.69 23.54
C ASP A 507 1.75 5.46 23.53
N GLN A 508 2.20 4.54 22.68
CA GLN A 508 3.60 4.14 22.52
C GLN A 508 4.30 4.94 21.42
N PHE A 509 3.52 5.46 20.47
CA PHE A 509 3.97 6.01 19.19
C PHE A 509 3.25 7.33 18.90
N PRO A 510 3.67 8.45 19.52
CA PRO A 510 2.94 9.72 19.44
C PRO A 510 2.76 10.22 18.01
N GLY A 511 1.55 10.63 17.67
CA GLY A 511 1.21 11.18 16.35
C GLY A 511 1.01 10.15 15.25
N TYR A 512 1.26 8.86 15.51
CA TYR A 512 1.12 7.81 14.49
C TYR A 512 -0.34 7.64 14.07
N ASP A 513 -1.22 7.38 15.03
CA ASP A 513 -2.62 7.07 14.74
C ASP A 513 -3.36 8.31 14.18
N GLU A 514 -3.00 9.52 14.61
CA GLU A 514 -3.49 10.77 14.01
C GLU A 514 -3.07 10.91 12.54
N ALA A 515 -1.80 10.64 12.22
CA ALA A 515 -1.29 10.70 10.85
C ALA A 515 -1.97 9.65 9.95
N LEU A 516 -2.24 8.46 10.48
CA LEU A 516 -2.92 7.40 9.73
C LEU A 516 -4.40 7.70 9.50
N LYS A 517 -5.09 8.28 10.49
CA LYS A 517 -6.48 8.73 10.29
C LYS A 517 -6.55 9.83 9.23
N ALA A 518 -5.67 10.82 9.31
CA ALA A 518 -5.55 11.86 8.28
C ALA A 518 -5.25 11.25 6.90
N THR A 519 -4.45 10.18 6.83
CA THR A 519 -4.19 9.45 5.58
C THR A 519 -5.45 8.84 4.98
N ALA A 520 -6.27 8.16 5.78
CA ALA A 520 -7.53 7.58 5.33
C ALA A 520 -8.51 8.64 4.80
N GLU A 521 -8.55 9.81 5.44
CA GLU A 521 -9.35 10.97 5.00
C GLU A 521 -8.77 11.62 3.73
N ASN A 522 -7.45 11.76 3.64
CA ASN A 522 -6.76 12.34 2.49
C ASN A 522 -6.93 11.51 1.20
N VAL A 523 -7.17 10.20 1.31
CA VAL A 523 -7.53 9.36 0.15
C VAL A 523 -8.79 9.89 -0.53
N LEU A 524 -9.79 10.35 0.22
CA LEU A 524 -11.02 10.94 -0.34
C LEU A 524 -10.75 12.27 -1.04
N GLY A 525 -9.94 13.13 -0.40
CA GLY A 525 -9.52 14.41 -0.98
C GLY A 525 -8.77 14.23 -2.29
N ARG A 526 -7.82 13.28 -2.33
CA ARG A 526 -7.09 12.90 -3.55
C ARG A 526 -8.03 12.37 -4.62
N ARG A 527 -8.92 11.43 -4.28
CA ARG A 527 -9.88 10.85 -5.22
C ARG A 527 -10.72 11.92 -5.90
N ALA A 528 -11.23 12.88 -5.13
CA ALA A 528 -11.95 14.02 -5.67
C ALA A 528 -11.07 14.89 -6.58
N ALA A 529 -9.86 15.25 -6.15
CA ALA A 529 -8.94 16.09 -6.93
C ALA A 529 -8.45 15.42 -8.22
N GLN A 530 -8.25 14.10 -8.19
CA GLN A 530 -7.79 13.30 -9.32
C GLN A 530 -8.95 12.72 -10.14
N ARG A 531 -10.21 12.94 -9.75
CA ARG A 531 -11.39 12.32 -10.37
C ARG A 531 -11.24 10.81 -10.50
N GLU A 532 -10.77 10.15 -9.45
CA GLU A 532 -10.56 8.69 -9.43
C GLU A 532 -11.91 7.94 -9.30
N TYR A 533 -12.78 8.17 -10.28
CA TYR A 533 -14.16 7.69 -10.41
C TYR A 533 -14.35 7.05 -11.78
N GLY A 534 -15.38 6.23 -11.90
CA GLY A 534 -15.75 5.49 -13.10
C GLY A 534 -15.79 3.99 -12.86
N ILE A 535 -16.49 3.25 -13.72
CA ILE A 535 -16.72 1.81 -13.55
C ILE A 535 -15.43 0.98 -13.42
N MET A 536 -14.37 1.35 -14.14
CA MET A 536 -13.07 0.69 -14.03
C MET A 536 -12.14 1.30 -12.99
N ASN A 537 -12.43 2.50 -12.48
CA ASN A 537 -11.46 3.35 -11.79
C ASN A 537 -11.72 3.47 -10.30
N PHE A 538 -13.00 3.52 -9.90
CA PHE A 538 -13.38 3.74 -8.51
C PHE A 538 -12.85 2.63 -7.60
N GLY A 539 -12.16 3.03 -6.54
CA GLY A 539 -11.51 2.15 -5.56
C GLY A 539 -9.97 2.15 -5.63
N ASP A 540 -9.37 2.62 -6.73
CA ASP A 540 -7.91 2.71 -6.92
C ASP A 540 -7.40 4.17 -6.97
N TRP A 541 -6.10 4.35 -7.18
CA TRP A 541 -5.40 5.64 -7.27
C TRP A 541 -4.55 5.76 -8.54
N TYR A 542 -4.33 6.98 -9.02
CA TYR A 542 -3.66 7.25 -10.30
C TYR A 542 -2.32 8.00 -10.14
N GLY A 543 -1.37 7.74 -11.04
CA GLY A 543 -0.33 8.70 -11.42
C GLY A 543 1.09 8.46 -10.91
N GLU A 544 1.43 7.25 -10.43
CA GLU A 544 2.78 6.99 -9.90
C GLU A 544 3.90 6.99 -10.95
N ARG A 545 3.59 6.66 -12.21
CA ARG A 545 4.44 6.83 -13.41
C ARG A 545 3.79 7.78 -14.41
N ALA A 546 3.17 8.85 -13.91
CA ALA A 546 2.46 9.90 -14.64
C ALA A 546 1.19 9.50 -15.39
N TRP A 547 1.15 8.32 -16.03
CA TRP A 547 0.04 7.91 -16.93
C TRP A 547 -0.65 6.60 -16.57
N ASN A 548 -0.36 6.01 -15.41
CA ASN A 548 -0.88 4.71 -15.00
C ASN A 548 -1.83 4.79 -13.81
N TRP A 549 -2.70 3.79 -13.73
CA TRP A 549 -3.36 3.39 -12.50
C TRP A 549 -2.39 2.59 -11.62
N GLY A 550 -2.58 2.72 -10.31
CA GLY A 550 -1.72 2.16 -9.28
C GLY A 550 -1.92 0.67 -9.06
N ASN A 551 -3.09 0.16 -9.44
CA ASN A 551 -3.55 -1.21 -9.20
C ASN A 551 -3.24 -1.62 -7.74
N LEU A 552 -3.50 -0.68 -6.82
CA LEU A 552 -3.40 -0.87 -5.37
C LEU A 552 -2.05 -1.42 -4.87
N GLU A 553 -0.94 -1.01 -5.51
CA GLU A 553 0.41 -1.45 -5.15
C GLU A 553 0.67 -1.37 -3.63
N TYR A 554 1.11 -2.51 -3.06
CA TYR A 554 1.30 -2.81 -1.62
C TYR A 554 0.04 -3.21 -0.82
N ASP A 555 -0.96 -3.83 -1.46
CA ASP A 555 -2.19 -4.36 -0.83
C ASP A 555 -2.88 -3.31 0.06
N MET A 556 -3.42 -2.26 -0.57
CA MET A 556 -4.09 -1.18 0.17
C MET A 556 -5.24 -1.71 1.06
N ALA A 557 -5.91 -2.78 0.65
CA ALA A 557 -6.96 -3.41 1.45
C ALA A 557 -6.40 -3.99 2.76
N HIS A 558 -5.31 -4.77 2.71
CA HIS A 558 -4.61 -5.26 3.91
C HIS A 558 -4.12 -4.10 4.79
N ALA A 559 -3.54 -3.09 4.15
CA ALA A 559 -2.99 -1.92 4.82
C ALA A 559 -4.07 -1.22 5.66
N MET A 560 -5.27 -1.01 5.11
CA MET A 560 -6.40 -0.39 5.79
C MET A 560 -7.07 -1.34 6.81
N LEU A 561 -7.26 -2.63 6.49
CA LEU A 561 -7.90 -3.58 7.42
C LEU A 561 -7.05 -3.87 8.65
N THR A 562 -5.73 -3.81 8.52
CA THR A 562 -4.83 -3.87 9.68
C THR A 562 -5.03 -2.65 10.58
N GLN A 563 -5.26 -1.45 10.04
CA GLN A 563 -5.61 -0.28 10.86
C GLN A 563 -7.00 -0.38 11.49
N PHE A 564 -7.97 -0.97 10.78
CA PHE A 564 -9.27 -1.29 11.36
C PHE A 564 -9.13 -2.25 12.55
N ALA A 565 -8.29 -3.28 12.45
CA ALA A 565 -8.00 -4.19 13.55
C ALA A 565 -7.33 -3.50 14.75
N ARG A 566 -6.49 -2.48 14.50
CA ARG A 566 -5.77 -1.71 15.53
C ARG A 566 -6.63 -0.69 16.27
N THR A 567 -7.64 -0.13 15.60
CA THR A 567 -8.38 1.04 16.09
C THR A 567 -9.86 0.76 16.33
N GLY A 568 -10.46 -0.18 15.59
CA GLY A 568 -11.90 -0.38 15.52
C GLY A 568 -12.65 0.69 14.68
N ASP A 569 -11.94 1.65 14.05
CA ASP A 569 -12.55 2.77 13.32
C ASP A 569 -13.05 2.33 11.93
N ALA A 570 -14.36 2.49 11.71
CA ALA A 570 -15.06 2.03 10.51
C ALA A 570 -14.55 2.69 9.21
N VAL A 571 -13.93 3.88 9.28
CA VAL A 571 -13.41 4.57 8.08
C VAL A 571 -12.41 3.68 7.33
N PHE A 572 -11.52 3.00 8.06
CA PHE A 572 -10.53 2.10 7.48
C PHE A 572 -11.19 0.90 6.81
N PHE A 573 -12.23 0.33 7.44
CA PHE A 573 -12.97 -0.79 6.85
C PHE A 573 -13.64 -0.39 5.52
N HIS A 574 -14.26 0.79 5.45
CA HIS A 574 -14.91 1.26 4.22
C HIS A 574 -13.91 1.56 3.10
N ARG A 575 -12.80 2.24 3.41
CA ARG A 575 -11.75 2.48 2.43
C ARG A 575 -11.13 1.16 1.93
N ALA A 576 -10.96 0.18 2.81
CA ALA A 576 -10.48 -1.15 2.44
C ALA A 576 -11.47 -1.90 1.54
N ALA A 577 -12.77 -1.85 1.85
CA ALA A 577 -13.80 -2.54 1.07
C ALA A 577 -13.86 -2.03 -0.38
N GLU A 578 -13.72 -0.73 -0.59
CA GLU A 578 -13.64 -0.14 -1.93
C GLU A 578 -12.40 -0.63 -2.70
N ALA A 579 -11.24 -0.64 -2.05
CA ALA A 579 -9.99 -1.14 -2.64
C ALA A 579 -10.08 -2.64 -2.96
N ALA A 580 -10.55 -3.46 -2.00
CA ALA A 580 -10.71 -4.89 -2.15
C ALA A 580 -11.66 -5.26 -3.30
N LEU A 581 -12.80 -4.57 -3.43
CA LEU A 581 -13.72 -4.81 -4.54
C LEU A 581 -13.12 -4.38 -5.89
N HIS A 582 -12.36 -3.28 -5.93
CA HIS A 582 -11.64 -2.88 -7.14
C HIS A 582 -10.60 -3.92 -7.55
N GLU A 583 -9.69 -4.27 -6.65
CA GLU A 583 -8.64 -5.26 -6.87
C GLU A 583 -9.23 -6.60 -7.35
N GLY A 584 -10.27 -7.04 -6.64
CA GLY A 584 -10.93 -8.30 -6.87
C GLY A 584 -11.69 -8.36 -8.18
N ASP A 585 -12.22 -7.24 -8.67
CA ASP A 585 -13.02 -7.21 -9.89
C ASP A 585 -12.20 -6.84 -11.15
N VAL A 586 -11.42 -5.75 -11.05
CA VAL A 586 -10.78 -5.06 -12.19
C VAL A 586 -9.35 -5.53 -12.44
N ASP A 587 -8.54 -5.58 -11.38
CA ASP A 587 -7.10 -5.83 -11.50
C ASP A 587 -6.77 -7.34 -11.56
N THR A 588 -7.71 -8.19 -11.15
CA THR A 588 -7.54 -9.64 -11.13
C THR A 588 -8.04 -10.30 -12.42
N ARG A 589 -7.25 -11.22 -12.99
CA ARG A 589 -7.60 -12.02 -14.15
C ARG A 589 -8.40 -13.26 -13.75
N HIS A 590 -9.73 -13.20 -13.92
CA HIS A 590 -10.65 -14.31 -13.60
C HIS A 590 -10.68 -15.41 -14.66
N HIS A 591 -10.42 -15.06 -15.92
CA HIS A 591 -10.45 -15.95 -17.08
C HIS A 591 -9.32 -15.61 -18.05
N ALA A 592 -8.79 -16.62 -18.76
CA ALA A 592 -7.75 -16.44 -19.75
C ALA A 592 -7.73 -17.60 -20.75
N THR A 593 -7.30 -17.35 -21.99
CA THR A 593 -7.01 -18.40 -22.98
C THR A 593 -5.98 -19.42 -22.48
N ASP A 594 -5.05 -18.95 -21.65
CA ASP A 594 -4.05 -19.77 -20.96
C ASP A 594 -4.42 -19.87 -19.49
N ASP A 595 -4.94 -21.02 -19.06
CA ASP A 595 -5.42 -21.28 -17.70
C ASP A 595 -4.36 -21.03 -16.61
N ARG A 596 -3.06 -21.05 -16.98
CA ARG A 596 -1.95 -20.72 -16.07
C ARG A 596 -1.92 -19.25 -15.64
N ARG A 597 -2.66 -18.39 -16.35
CA ARG A 597 -2.76 -16.95 -16.07
C ARG A 597 -3.97 -16.59 -15.23
N VAL A 598 -4.87 -17.53 -14.99
CA VAL A 598 -6.03 -17.32 -14.13
C VAL A 598 -5.55 -17.16 -12.68
N GLY A 599 -6.00 -16.11 -12.01
CA GLY A 599 -5.53 -15.72 -10.67
C GLY A 599 -4.33 -14.76 -10.67
N GLN A 600 -3.75 -14.43 -11.83
CA GLN A 600 -2.78 -13.34 -11.92
C GLN A 600 -3.44 -11.99 -11.73
N GLN A 601 -2.67 -11.01 -11.25
CA GLN A 601 -3.07 -9.62 -11.20
C GLN A 601 -2.26 -8.79 -12.19
N TRP A 602 -2.94 -7.80 -12.76
CA TRP A 602 -2.34 -6.84 -13.65
C TRP A 602 -1.49 -5.87 -12.85
N ILE A 603 -0.24 -5.66 -13.26
CA ILE A 603 0.58 -4.64 -12.61
C ILE A 603 0.12 -3.26 -13.07
N HIS A 604 0.27 -2.28 -12.19
CA HIS A 604 0.03 -0.84 -12.42
C HIS A 604 0.23 -0.43 -13.90
N SER A 605 -0.84 -0.05 -14.59
CA SER A 605 -0.82 0.15 -16.05
C SER A 605 -1.82 1.21 -16.52
N ILE A 606 -1.76 1.60 -17.80
CA ILE A 606 -2.79 2.47 -18.38
C ILE A 606 -4.10 1.67 -18.41
N GLY A 607 -5.16 2.27 -17.88
CA GLY A 607 -6.50 1.69 -17.85
C GLY A 607 -6.63 0.38 -17.06
N HIS A 608 -5.83 0.20 -16.00
CA HIS A 608 -5.75 -0.98 -15.11
C HIS A 608 -5.25 -2.27 -15.74
N THR A 609 -5.64 -2.52 -16.99
CA THR A 609 -5.39 -3.77 -17.69
C THR A 609 -4.43 -3.65 -18.87
N ALA A 610 -3.99 -2.44 -19.23
CA ALA A 610 -3.37 -2.15 -20.52
C ALA A 610 -4.23 -2.64 -21.71
N GLY A 611 -3.68 -2.63 -22.92
CA GLY A 611 -4.30 -3.21 -24.13
C GLY A 611 -5.20 -2.26 -24.90
N TYR A 612 -5.50 -1.09 -24.33
CA TYR A 612 -6.28 -0.03 -24.97
C TYR A 612 -5.47 0.85 -25.91
N TYR A 613 -4.14 0.86 -25.76
CA TYR A 613 -3.22 1.68 -26.52
C TYR A 613 -2.08 0.80 -27.05
N ASP A 614 -1.27 1.30 -27.97
CA ASP A 614 -0.06 0.58 -28.40
C ASP A 614 1.09 0.77 -27.37
N ASN A 615 2.17 0.00 -27.53
CA ASN A 615 3.32 0.10 -26.62
C ASN A 615 4.08 1.44 -26.70
N LYS A 616 3.90 2.24 -27.75
CA LYS A 616 4.61 3.53 -27.91
C LYS A 616 3.80 4.70 -27.33
N TYR A 617 2.55 4.46 -26.93
CA TYR A 617 1.70 5.50 -26.37
C TYR A 617 2.32 6.13 -25.11
N LYS A 618 2.56 7.44 -25.18
CA LYS A 618 3.18 8.26 -24.12
C LYS A 618 4.46 7.65 -23.51
N ASP A 619 5.24 6.93 -24.32
CA ASP A 619 6.47 6.23 -23.91
C ASP A 619 6.29 5.22 -22.75
N MET A 620 5.05 4.76 -22.52
CA MET A 620 4.70 3.86 -21.41
C MET A 620 5.02 2.38 -21.71
N LYS A 621 5.52 2.04 -22.90
CA LYS A 621 5.99 0.69 -23.26
C LYS A 621 4.89 -0.35 -23.01
N GLY A 622 5.26 -1.50 -22.44
CA GLY A 622 4.30 -2.55 -22.12
C GLY A 622 3.23 -2.15 -21.10
N TYR A 623 3.38 -1.05 -20.36
CA TYR A 623 2.34 -0.56 -19.44
C TYR A 623 1.15 0.08 -20.18
N ALA A 624 1.29 0.42 -21.46
CA ALA A 624 0.19 0.92 -22.28
C ALA A 624 -0.46 -0.19 -23.12
N GLY A 625 0.35 -0.96 -23.84
CA GLY A 625 -0.14 -1.96 -24.79
C GLY A 625 -0.24 -3.36 -24.21
N THR A 626 0.86 -4.10 -24.19
CA THR A 626 0.82 -5.54 -23.86
C THR A 626 0.26 -5.85 -22.46
N GLY A 627 0.57 -5.03 -21.47
CA GLY A 627 0.30 -5.29 -20.05
C GLY A 627 1.19 -6.39 -19.48
N TRP A 628 1.39 -6.38 -18.17
CA TRP A 628 2.19 -7.38 -17.46
C TRP A 628 1.42 -7.90 -16.27
N SER A 629 1.64 -9.17 -15.97
CA SER A 629 0.82 -9.89 -15.00
C SER A 629 1.40 -11.20 -14.55
N ASP A 630 2.16 -11.84 -15.43
CA ASP A 630 3.10 -12.88 -15.06
C ASP A 630 4.22 -12.24 -14.24
N ASN A 631 3.98 -12.12 -12.94
CA ASN A 631 4.82 -11.38 -12.02
C ASN A 631 4.69 -11.97 -10.61
N ARG A 632 5.80 -12.01 -9.88
CA ARG A 632 5.90 -12.59 -8.53
C ARG A 632 6.13 -11.51 -7.45
N GLY A 633 5.67 -10.28 -7.67
CA GLY A 633 5.98 -9.16 -6.75
C GLY A 633 5.03 -7.96 -6.73
N HIS A 634 3.95 -7.98 -7.51
CA HIS A 634 2.84 -7.02 -7.53
C HIS A 634 1.54 -7.82 -7.63
N ILE A 635 1.36 -8.70 -6.64
CA ILE A 635 0.21 -9.57 -6.53
C ILE A 635 -0.09 -9.77 -5.05
N TRP A 636 -1.36 -9.64 -4.67
CA TRP A 636 -1.80 -9.56 -3.29
C TRP A 636 -3.10 -10.34 -3.09
N ALA A 637 -3.29 -10.85 -1.88
CA ALA A 637 -4.52 -11.56 -1.50
C ALA A 637 -4.85 -11.42 -0.01
N GLN A 638 -3.99 -10.77 0.78
CA GLN A 638 -4.16 -10.64 2.23
C GLN A 638 -5.37 -9.75 2.52
N GLY A 639 -5.46 -8.59 1.86
CA GLY A 639 -6.57 -7.67 2.01
C GLY A 639 -7.91 -8.27 1.61
N LEU A 640 -7.94 -9.06 0.51
CA LEU A 640 -9.14 -9.79 0.08
C LEU A 640 -9.56 -10.88 1.09
N CYS A 641 -8.60 -11.61 1.66
CA CYS A 641 -8.87 -12.57 2.73
C CYS A 641 -9.47 -11.85 3.95
N GLU A 642 -8.85 -10.76 4.39
CA GLU A 642 -9.26 -10.00 5.57
C GLU A 642 -10.61 -9.32 5.39
N HIS A 643 -10.90 -8.81 4.18
CA HIS A 643 -12.20 -8.22 3.86
C HIS A 643 -13.33 -9.24 4.04
N PHE A 644 -13.09 -10.50 3.67
CA PHE A 644 -14.00 -11.60 3.97
C PHE A 644 -14.03 -11.96 5.46
N LEU A 645 -12.88 -12.04 6.13
CA LEU A 645 -12.82 -12.41 7.55
C LEU A 645 -13.56 -11.41 8.44
N PHE A 646 -13.39 -10.12 8.21
CA PHE A 646 -14.04 -9.06 8.97
C PHE A 646 -15.49 -8.79 8.50
N GLY A 647 -15.72 -8.73 7.19
CA GLY A 647 -16.98 -8.26 6.60
C GLY A 647 -17.89 -9.31 5.99
N GLY A 648 -17.38 -10.51 5.71
CA GLY A 648 -18.12 -11.62 5.11
C GLY A 648 -18.39 -11.51 3.61
N ASP A 649 -17.63 -10.70 2.88
CA ASP A 649 -17.77 -10.56 1.42
C ASP A 649 -17.31 -11.81 0.65
N ARG A 650 -18.26 -12.60 0.13
CA ARG A 650 -17.98 -13.88 -0.53
C ARG A 650 -17.16 -13.73 -1.80
N ARG A 651 -17.33 -12.63 -2.55
CA ARG A 651 -16.58 -12.37 -3.78
C ARG A 651 -15.09 -12.20 -3.47
N SER A 652 -14.76 -11.43 -2.44
CA SER A 652 -13.39 -11.26 -1.98
C SER A 652 -12.75 -12.58 -1.57
N TRP A 653 -13.49 -13.47 -0.89
CA TRP A 653 -13.00 -14.81 -0.54
C TRP A 653 -12.70 -15.70 -1.76
N GLU A 654 -13.57 -15.68 -2.75
CA GLU A 654 -13.39 -16.44 -3.99
C GLU A 654 -12.17 -15.94 -4.77
N THR A 655 -12.04 -14.62 -4.90
CA THR A 655 -10.90 -14.02 -5.61
C THR A 655 -9.59 -14.21 -4.85
N ALA A 656 -9.58 -14.06 -3.52
CA ALA A 656 -8.40 -14.30 -2.70
C ALA A 656 -7.87 -15.73 -2.88
N LYS A 657 -8.78 -16.73 -2.88
CA LYS A 657 -8.41 -18.13 -3.12
C LYS A 657 -7.91 -18.34 -4.54
N LEU A 658 -8.53 -17.71 -5.54
CA LEU A 658 -8.08 -17.80 -6.94
C LEU A 658 -6.62 -17.33 -7.10
N ILE A 659 -6.29 -16.19 -6.51
CA ILE A 659 -4.93 -15.63 -6.51
C ILE A 659 -3.96 -16.51 -5.72
N SER A 660 -4.38 -16.94 -4.53
CA SER A 660 -3.54 -17.76 -3.64
C SER A 660 -3.26 -19.14 -4.21
N ASP A 661 -4.22 -19.75 -4.90
CA ASP A 661 -4.08 -21.05 -5.55
C ASP A 661 -3.11 -20.97 -6.73
N TRP A 662 -3.15 -19.88 -7.50
CA TRP A 662 -2.15 -19.61 -8.53
C TRP A 662 -0.73 -19.50 -7.95
N ALA A 663 -0.59 -18.76 -6.85
CA ALA A 663 0.71 -18.58 -6.19
C ALA A 663 1.23 -19.86 -5.52
N ALA A 664 0.35 -20.68 -4.93
CA ALA A 664 0.73 -21.87 -4.19
C ALA A 664 0.86 -23.13 -5.06
N GLY A 665 0.19 -23.20 -6.21
CA GLY A 665 0.31 -24.30 -7.17
C GLY A 665 1.31 -23.98 -8.28
N PRO A 666 0.85 -23.42 -9.41
CA PRO A 666 1.68 -23.15 -10.61
C PRO A 666 3.03 -22.51 -10.34
N GLN A 667 3.09 -21.54 -9.42
CA GLN A 667 4.31 -20.80 -9.15
C GLN A 667 5.29 -21.51 -8.23
N THR A 668 4.92 -22.62 -7.61
CA THR A 668 5.86 -23.42 -6.78
C THR A 668 6.57 -24.52 -7.56
N THR A 669 6.05 -24.89 -8.73
CA THR A 669 6.64 -25.91 -9.59
C THR A 669 8.00 -25.45 -10.11
N ASN A 670 9.06 -26.19 -9.79
CA ASN A 670 10.46 -25.82 -10.04
C ASN A 670 10.77 -24.37 -9.65
N PHE A 671 10.27 -23.94 -8.48
CA PHE A 671 10.43 -22.57 -8.02
C PHE A 671 11.90 -22.13 -8.05
N ASP A 672 12.14 -21.00 -8.69
CA ASP A 672 13.41 -20.30 -8.67
C ASP A 672 13.17 -18.78 -8.78
N PHE A 673 14.15 -17.97 -8.38
CA PHE A 673 14.01 -16.52 -8.32
C PHE A 673 15.30 -15.77 -8.62
N GLY A 674 15.18 -14.53 -9.10
CA GLY A 674 16.34 -13.69 -9.48
C GLY A 674 16.83 -12.69 -8.43
N ASN A 675 15.96 -12.29 -7.50
CA ASN A 675 16.19 -11.25 -6.49
C ASN A 675 15.38 -11.56 -5.21
N ALA A 676 15.68 -10.92 -4.09
CA ALA A 676 15.04 -11.20 -2.79
C ALA A 676 13.55 -10.83 -2.73
N ARG A 677 13.09 -9.94 -3.60
CA ARG A 677 11.69 -9.47 -3.62
C ARG A 677 10.72 -10.58 -4.02
N GLU A 678 11.06 -11.36 -5.04
CA GLU A 678 10.19 -12.43 -5.57
C GLU A 678 9.82 -13.48 -4.51
N PRO A 679 10.77 -14.17 -3.84
CA PRO A 679 10.41 -15.12 -2.80
C PRO A 679 9.79 -14.43 -1.58
N GLY A 680 10.15 -13.18 -1.29
CA GLY A 680 9.54 -12.40 -0.21
C GLY A 680 8.04 -12.19 -0.40
N TRP A 681 7.62 -11.54 -1.50
CA TRP A 681 6.21 -11.26 -1.77
C TRP A 681 5.38 -12.53 -1.95
N MET A 682 5.91 -13.51 -2.68
CA MET A 682 5.21 -14.78 -2.87
C MET A 682 4.97 -15.50 -1.54
N THR A 683 5.94 -15.46 -0.62
CA THR A 683 5.80 -16.05 0.72
C THR A 683 4.78 -15.28 1.56
N ILE A 684 4.79 -13.95 1.53
CA ILE A 684 3.80 -13.12 2.23
C ILE A 684 2.38 -13.46 1.74
N LEU A 685 2.19 -13.58 0.43
CA LEU A 685 0.90 -13.92 -0.18
C LEU A 685 0.39 -15.28 0.30
N VAL A 686 1.18 -16.35 0.15
CA VAL A 686 0.73 -17.70 0.54
C VAL A 686 0.61 -17.83 2.07
N MET A 687 1.46 -17.16 2.85
CA MET A 687 1.33 -17.15 4.31
C MET A 687 0.10 -16.34 4.76
N GLY A 688 -0.31 -15.32 4.00
CA GLY A 688 -1.59 -14.63 4.15
C GLY A 688 -2.77 -15.58 4.00
N ALA A 689 -2.79 -16.35 2.91
CA ALA A 689 -3.80 -17.38 2.66
C ALA A 689 -3.80 -18.46 3.75
N TYR A 690 -2.61 -18.92 4.19
CA TYR A 690 -2.49 -19.87 5.30
C TYR A 690 -3.06 -19.31 6.61
N ASN A 691 -2.79 -18.05 6.94
CA ASN A 691 -3.29 -17.44 8.16
C ASN A 691 -4.82 -17.29 8.17
N ALA A 692 -5.42 -17.03 7.00
CA ALA A 692 -6.87 -16.95 6.85
C ALA A 692 -7.56 -18.33 6.85
N THR A 693 -7.05 -19.28 6.07
CA THR A 693 -7.70 -20.59 5.81
C THR A 693 -7.27 -21.69 6.78
N ARG A 694 -6.03 -21.61 7.28
CA ARG A 694 -5.31 -22.70 7.94
C ARG A 694 -5.21 -23.97 7.09
N ASP A 695 -5.22 -23.83 5.76
CA ASP A 695 -4.98 -24.94 4.83
C ASP A 695 -3.47 -25.16 4.65
N PRO A 696 -2.91 -26.34 5.00
CA PRO A 696 -1.49 -26.63 4.84
C PRO A 696 -0.96 -26.52 3.41
N TYR A 697 -1.82 -26.54 2.38
CA TYR A 697 -1.43 -26.31 1.00
C TYR A 697 -0.61 -25.03 0.81
N TYR A 698 -1.03 -23.94 1.46
CA TYR A 698 -0.33 -22.66 1.37
C TYR A 698 0.94 -22.61 2.21
N LEU A 699 0.97 -23.31 3.35
CA LEU A 699 2.20 -23.47 4.15
C LEU A 699 3.24 -24.30 3.40
N ASN A 700 2.81 -25.34 2.68
CA ASN A 700 3.67 -26.16 1.83
C ASN A 700 4.28 -25.35 0.68
N ALA A 701 3.52 -24.44 0.09
CA ALA A 701 4.07 -23.49 -0.89
C ALA A 701 5.19 -22.62 -0.27
N ALA A 702 4.98 -22.08 0.93
CA ALA A 702 6.01 -21.32 1.64
C ALA A 702 7.25 -22.19 1.93
N ARG A 703 7.09 -23.46 2.32
CA ARG A 703 8.20 -24.39 2.54
C ARG A 703 9.05 -24.57 1.28
N LEU A 704 8.43 -24.77 0.12
CA LEU A 704 9.14 -24.89 -1.16
C LEU A 704 9.93 -23.61 -1.49
N MET A 705 9.31 -22.44 -1.29
CA MET A 705 9.97 -21.15 -1.53
C MET A 705 11.15 -20.91 -0.58
N MET A 706 10.96 -21.18 0.72
CA MET A 706 12.00 -20.98 1.75
C MET A 706 13.16 -21.98 1.60
N ARG A 707 12.89 -23.24 1.22
CA ARG A 707 13.96 -24.19 0.84
C ARG A 707 14.82 -23.61 -0.28
N LYS A 708 14.20 -23.00 -1.30
CA LYS A 708 14.97 -22.41 -2.40
C LYS A 708 15.80 -21.20 -1.97
N VAL A 709 15.26 -20.37 -1.07
CA VAL A 709 16.00 -19.25 -0.47
C VAL A 709 17.21 -19.76 0.31
N GLN A 710 17.04 -20.81 1.12
CA GLN A 710 18.13 -21.45 1.87
C GLN A 710 19.21 -22.01 0.94
N GLU A 711 18.83 -22.75 -0.11
CA GLU A 711 19.76 -23.28 -1.11
C GLU A 711 20.61 -22.17 -1.76
N LYS A 712 19.97 -21.13 -2.28
CA LYS A 712 20.68 -20.02 -2.93
C LYS A 712 21.52 -19.22 -1.94
N SER A 713 21.06 -19.07 -0.71
CA SER A 713 21.84 -18.41 0.31
C SER A 713 23.10 -19.19 0.65
N ALA A 714 22.98 -20.50 0.90
CA ALA A 714 24.13 -21.37 1.16
C ALA A 714 25.15 -21.33 0.00
N ALA A 715 24.67 -21.41 -1.24
CA ALA A 715 25.52 -21.33 -2.45
C ALA A 715 26.24 -19.99 -2.63
N THR A 716 25.77 -18.91 -1.97
CA THR A 716 26.33 -17.55 -2.09
C THR A 716 26.87 -17.00 -0.78
N GLY A 717 27.27 -17.88 0.14
CA GLY A 717 28.00 -17.55 1.37
C GLY A 717 27.14 -17.38 2.63
N GLY A 718 25.91 -17.90 2.63
CA GLY A 718 25.12 -18.15 3.85
C GLY A 718 24.59 -16.90 4.56
N ARG A 719 24.26 -15.83 3.82
CA ARG A 719 23.82 -14.54 4.39
C ARG A 719 22.32 -14.45 4.72
N GLY A 720 21.56 -15.51 4.49
CA GLY A 720 20.09 -15.55 4.60
C GLY A 720 19.33 -15.21 3.31
N PHE A 721 20.01 -14.70 2.28
CA PHE A 721 19.45 -14.36 0.97
C PHE A 721 20.40 -14.75 -0.18
N TYR A 722 19.94 -14.63 -1.42
CA TYR A 722 20.77 -14.84 -2.63
C TYR A 722 21.68 -13.62 -2.84
N TYR A 723 22.98 -13.79 -2.62
CA TYR A 723 23.97 -12.71 -2.80
C TYR A 723 24.51 -12.71 -4.24
N HIS A 724 24.18 -11.69 -5.02
CA HIS A 724 24.47 -11.63 -6.46
C HIS A 724 24.93 -10.25 -6.93
N GLU A 725 25.38 -10.15 -8.18
CA GLU A 725 25.74 -8.89 -8.82
C GLU A 725 24.48 -8.02 -9.00
N LEU A 726 24.54 -6.74 -8.62
CA LEU A 726 23.42 -5.82 -8.71
C LEU A 726 23.16 -5.40 -10.17
N PRO A 727 21.90 -5.43 -10.65
CA PRO A 727 21.57 -5.01 -11.99
C PRO A 727 21.68 -3.49 -12.17
N THR A 728 21.74 -3.04 -13.43
CA THR A 728 21.60 -1.61 -13.77
C THR A 728 20.28 -1.05 -13.23
N GLY A 729 20.33 0.15 -12.64
CA GLY A 729 19.24 0.74 -11.87
C GLY A 729 19.32 0.49 -10.36
N HIS A 730 19.97 -0.59 -9.93
CA HIS A 730 20.33 -0.83 -8.52
C HIS A 730 21.78 -0.46 -8.23
N CYS A 731 22.66 -0.64 -9.22
CA CYS A 731 24.03 -0.15 -9.21
C CYS A 731 24.36 0.39 -10.60
N ASN A 732 24.83 1.64 -10.72
CA ASN A 732 25.21 2.25 -12.00
C ASN A 732 26.72 2.45 -12.15
N CYS A 733 27.52 2.00 -11.19
CA CYS A 733 28.98 1.99 -11.26
C CYS A 733 29.48 1.14 -12.44
N GLU A 734 30.67 1.47 -12.97
CA GLU A 734 31.31 0.72 -14.05
C GLU A 734 31.52 -0.75 -13.69
N LYS A 735 32.06 -1.00 -12.50
CA LYS A 735 32.07 -2.33 -11.88
C LYS A 735 30.87 -2.45 -10.96
N LYS A 736 30.00 -3.43 -11.22
CA LYS A 736 28.80 -3.65 -10.40
C LYS A 736 29.18 -4.15 -9.01
N HIS A 737 28.49 -3.62 -8.01
CA HIS A 737 28.56 -4.11 -6.64
C HIS A 737 27.67 -5.34 -6.47
N PHE A 738 27.89 -6.09 -5.39
CA PHE A 738 27.12 -7.29 -5.06
C PHE A 738 26.24 -7.06 -3.83
N GLY A 739 25.10 -7.73 -3.78
CA GLY A 739 24.14 -7.67 -2.68
C GLY A 739 22.72 -7.55 -3.19
N GLU A 740 21.93 -6.67 -2.57
CA GLU A 740 20.52 -6.49 -2.89
C GLU A 740 20.03 -5.09 -2.48
N ALA A 741 18.83 -4.70 -2.93
CA ALA A 741 18.12 -3.53 -2.43
C ALA A 741 17.54 -3.76 -1.02
N GLY A 742 17.68 -2.77 -0.12
CA GLY A 742 17.28 -2.90 1.28
C GLY A 742 15.79 -3.22 1.46
N PHE A 743 14.92 -2.59 0.68
CA PHE A 743 13.48 -2.85 0.73
C PHE A 743 13.13 -4.29 0.31
N MET A 744 13.84 -4.86 -0.67
CA MET A 744 13.61 -6.23 -1.14
C MET A 744 13.99 -7.24 -0.06
N LEU A 745 15.08 -6.98 0.65
CA LEU A 745 15.48 -7.75 1.82
C LEU A 745 14.46 -7.60 2.97
N GLY A 746 13.92 -6.40 3.18
CA GLY A 746 12.83 -6.15 4.13
C GLY A 746 11.62 -7.05 3.88
N VAL A 747 11.14 -7.08 2.64
CA VAL A 747 10.04 -7.96 2.20
C VAL A 747 10.36 -9.44 2.43
N LEU A 748 11.57 -9.88 2.07
CA LEU A 748 12.00 -11.26 2.33
C LEU A 748 12.00 -11.58 3.84
N MET A 749 12.48 -10.68 4.69
CA MET A 749 12.46 -10.86 6.14
C MET A 749 11.03 -10.94 6.70
N THR A 750 10.08 -10.17 6.17
CA THR A 750 8.66 -10.28 6.54
C THR A 750 8.10 -11.67 6.18
N GLY A 751 8.37 -12.16 4.96
CA GLY A 751 7.99 -13.51 4.55
C GLY A 751 8.62 -14.61 5.43
N LEU A 752 9.92 -14.51 5.70
CA LEU A 752 10.65 -15.40 6.61
C LEU A 752 10.08 -15.36 8.02
N LYS A 753 9.68 -14.18 8.52
CA LYS A 753 9.10 -14.01 9.85
C LYS A 753 7.72 -14.64 9.96
N MET A 754 6.86 -14.45 8.96
CA MET A 754 5.56 -15.12 8.87
C MET A 754 5.74 -16.64 8.86
N TYR A 755 6.68 -17.14 8.07
CA TYR A 755 7.01 -18.56 8.01
C TYR A 755 7.56 -19.10 9.35
N TYR A 756 8.47 -18.36 10.00
CA TYR A 756 9.00 -18.69 11.32
C TYR A 756 7.91 -18.72 12.40
N ASP A 757 6.95 -17.79 12.38
CA ASP A 757 5.86 -17.78 13.35
C ASP A 757 4.96 -19.00 13.23
N ALA A 758 4.78 -19.52 12.01
CA ALA A 758 3.98 -20.72 11.74
C ALA A 758 4.72 -22.03 12.01
N THR A 759 6.03 -22.09 11.74
CA THR A 759 6.81 -23.37 11.74
C THR A 759 7.81 -23.49 12.87
N ARG A 760 8.25 -22.36 13.44
CA ARG A 760 9.41 -22.26 14.35
C ARG A 760 10.72 -22.78 13.75
N ASP A 761 10.85 -22.77 12.43
CA ASP A 761 12.08 -23.18 11.73
C ASP A 761 13.28 -22.28 12.13
N PRO A 762 14.31 -22.81 12.82
CA PRO A 762 15.45 -22.00 13.25
C PRO A 762 16.23 -21.39 12.08
N GLN A 763 16.26 -22.03 10.91
CA GLN A 763 16.98 -21.51 9.74
C GLN A 763 16.35 -20.22 9.21
N ALA A 764 15.03 -20.07 9.32
CA ALA A 764 14.37 -18.82 8.95
C ALA A 764 14.77 -17.67 9.88
N ALA A 765 14.88 -17.93 11.19
CA ALA A 765 15.34 -16.93 12.15
C ALA A 765 16.82 -16.56 11.98
N GLU A 766 17.66 -17.53 11.61
CA GLU A 766 19.07 -17.31 11.26
C GLU A 766 19.21 -16.48 9.98
N ALA A 767 18.41 -16.77 8.96
CA ALA A 767 18.38 -16.00 7.73
C ALA A 767 18.02 -14.52 7.98
N ILE A 768 16.97 -14.25 8.77
CA ILE A 768 16.61 -12.87 9.14
C ILE A 768 17.77 -12.16 9.86
N THR A 769 18.47 -12.88 10.73
CA THR A 769 19.61 -12.32 11.48
C THR A 769 20.79 -11.97 10.56
N GLY A 770 21.11 -12.86 9.62
CA GLY A 770 22.16 -12.62 8.62
C GLY A 770 21.83 -11.44 7.69
N ILE A 771 20.58 -11.34 7.25
CA ILE A 771 20.09 -10.22 6.44
C ILE A 771 20.16 -8.91 7.23
N ALA A 772 19.71 -8.89 8.49
CA ALA A 772 19.73 -7.69 9.32
C ALA A 772 21.16 -7.17 9.52
N LYS A 773 22.11 -8.07 9.79
CA LYS A 773 23.54 -7.70 9.86
C LYS A 773 24.03 -7.13 8.54
N PHE A 774 23.73 -7.78 7.41
CA PHE A 774 24.15 -7.30 6.09
C PHE A 774 23.63 -5.89 5.78
N ILE A 775 22.35 -5.61 6.05
CA ILE A 775 21.76 -4.28 5.83
C ILE A 775 22.46 -3.23 6.68
N ILE A 776 22.68 -3.51 7.96
CA ILE A 776 23.35 -2.57 8.87
C ILE A 776 24.80 -2.33 8.42
N ASP A 777 25.55 -3.38 8.09
CA ASP A 777 26.96 -3.30 7.74
C ASP A 777 27.22 -2.61 6.39
N THR A 778 26.25 -2.63 5.46
CA THR A 778 26.47 -2.20 4.06
C THR A 778 25.58 -1.06 3.58
N MET A 779 24.48 -0.77 4.28
CA MET A 779 23.49 0.23 3.82
C MET A 779 23.21 1.33 4.83
N TRP A 780 23.58 1.18 6.10
CA TRP A 780 23.37 2.24 7.09
C TRP A 780 24.21 3.46 6.73
N GLU A 781 23.57 4.61 6.54
CA GLU A 781 24.22 5.90 6.37
C GLU A 781 23.94 6.77 7.60
N PRO A 782 24.92 6.85 8.53
CA PRO A 782 24.88 7.71 9.68
C PRO A 782 24.34 9.11 9.37
N ASP A 783 24.93 9.84 8.43
CA ASP A 783 24.71 11.28 8.30
C ASP A 783 23.26 11.63 7.94
N VAL A 784 22.60 10.68 7.26
CA VAL A 784 21.19 10.73 6.88
C VAL A 784 20.27 10.17 7.98
N MET A 785 20.81 9.42 8.94
CA MET A 785 20.06 8.57 9.88
C MET A 785 19.12 7.61 9.13
N GLY A 786 19.60 7.09 8.01
CA GLY A 786 18.80 6.33 7.05
C GLY A 786 19.61 5.25 6.36
N PHE A 787 19.04 4.69 5.32
CA PHE A 787 19.67 3.59 4.59
C PHE A 787 19.84 3.94 3.11
N HIS A 788 20.98 3.57 2.54
CA HIS A 788 21.17 3.47 1.09
C HIS A 788 20.09 2.57 0.48
N TYR A 789 19.67 2.90 -0.74
CA TYR A 789 18.66 2.13 -1.47
C TYR A 789 19.08 0.67 -1.69
N THR A 790 20.38 0.45 -1.93
CA THR A 790 20.99 -0.88 -2.10
C THR A 790 22.33 -0.95 -1.36
N SER A 791 22.97 -2.13 -1.38
CA SER A 791 24.35 -2.29 -0.90
C SER A 791 25.41 -1.59 -1.76
N CYS A 792 25.02 -0.94 -2.86
CA CYS A 792 25.91 -0.04 -3.60
C CYS A 792 26.09 1.27 -2.80
N PRO A 793 27.33 1.63 -2.41
CA PRO A 793 27.60 2.86 -1.64
C PRO A 793 27.23 4.13 -2.43
N GLU A 794 27.27 4.07 -3.76
CA GLU A 794 26.86 5.18 -4.64
C GLU A 794 25.33 5.34 -4.79
N SER A 795 24.54 4.46 -4.17
CA SER A 795 23.07 4.58 -4.24
C SER A 795 22.57 5.63 -3.23
N GLY A 796 21.47 6.31 -3.52
CA GLY A 796 20.95 7.35 -2.62
C GLY A 796 20.53 6.78 -1.26
N ALA A 797 20.80 7.52 -0.18
CA ALA A 797 20.36 7.18 1.18
C ALA A 797 19.19 8.05 1.64
N GLY A 798 18.28 7.46 2.43
CA GLY A 798 17.13 8.15 2.98
C GLY A 798 16.53 7.47 4.22
N PRO A 799 15.80 8.20 5.07
CA PRO A 799 15.24 7.64 6.30
C PRO A 799 13.99 6.78 6.06
N ALA A 800 13.28 6.93 4.94
CA ALA A 800 11.97 6.30 4.72
C ALA A 800 12.02 4.77 4.54
N SER A 801 13.17 4.22 4.13
CA SER A 801 13.34 2.78 3.88
C SER A 801 13.11 1.92 5.13
N ILE A 802 13.27 2.48 6.34
CA ILE A 802 13.06 1.74 7.59
C ILE A 802 11.67 1.14 7.71
N ALA A 803 10.63 1.76 7.14
CA ALA A 803 9.25 1.30 7.31
C ALA A 803 9.03 -0.17 6.88
N ILE A 804 9.59 -0.59 5.74
CA ILE A 804 9.47 -1.97 5.23
C ILE A 804 10.52 -2.93 5.79
N MET A 805 11.61 -2.40 6.36
CA MET A 805 12.67 -3.23 6.95
C MET A 805 12.47 -3.44 8.45
N LEU A 806 11.64 -2.63 9.11
CA LEU A 806 11.56 -2.51 10.57
C LEU A 806 11.26 -3.84 11.24
N GLU A 807 10.30 -4.63 10.74
CA GLU A 807 9.96 -5.91 11.36
C GLU A 807 11.16 -6.87 11.37
N GLY A 808 11.79 -7.07 10.20
CA GLY A 808 12.93 -7.96 10.06
C GLY A 808 14.14 -7.50 10.88
N LEU A 809 14.46 -6.21 10.82
CA LEU A 809 15.58 -5.64 11.55
C LEU A 809 15.36 -5.69 13.07
N ALA A 810 14.16 -5.35 13.55
CA ALA A 810 13.84 -5.40 14.98
C ALA A 810 13.84 -6.85 15.51
N PHE A 811 13.36 -7.81 14.72
CA PHE A 811 13.47 -9.23 15.06
C PHE A 811 14.94 -9.68 15.14
N GLY A 812 15.75 -9.33 14.14
CA GLY A 812 17.18 -9.63 14.11
C GLY A 812 17.92 -9.03 15.31
N ALA A 813 17.67 -7.74 15.61
CA ALA A 813 18.25 -7.04 16.75
C ALA A 813 17.92 -7.72 18.09
N GLN A 814 16.64 -8.09 18.28
CA GLN A 814 16.18 -8.80 19.47
C GLN A 814 16.90 -10.14 19.63
N ARG A 815 17.01 -10.92 18.55
CA ARG A 815 17.64 -12.25 18.58
C ARG A 815 19.14 -12.17 18.85
N MET A 816 19.83 -11.20 18.23
CA MET A 816 21.26 -10.96 18.44
C MET A 816 21.58 -10.34 19.81
N LYS A 817 20.59 -9.72 20.47
CA LYS A 817 20.80 -8.87 21.65
C LYS A 817 21.85 -7.76 21.37
N ASN A 818 21.80 -7.19 20.17
CA ASN A 818 22.77 -6.20 19.73
C ASN A 818 22.24 -4.77 19.98
N GLU A 819 22.85 -4.07 20.94
CA GLU A 819 22.43 -2.73 21.35
C GLU A 819 22.75 -1.65 20.30
N GLU A 820 23.80 -1.84 19.49
CA GLU A 820 24.14 -0.93 18.40
C GLU A 820 23.05 -0.93 17.33
N ILE A 821 22.60 -2.11 16.91
CA ILE A 821 21.50 -2.24 15.94
C ILE A 821 20.22 -1.65 16.54
N ASN A 822 19.90 -1.93 17.81
CA ASN A 822 18.75 -1.32 18.50
C ASN A 822 18.81 0.22 18.44
N GLN A 823 19.98 0.81 18.70
CA GLN A 823 20.17 2.25 18.60
C GLN A 823 19.94 2.76 17.17
N ILE A 824 20.48 2.08 16.15
CA ILE A 824 20.30 2.44 14.73
C ILE A 824 18.81 2.44 14.35
N LEU A 825 18.06 1.41 14.76
CA LEU A 825 16.63 1.33 14.47
C LEU A 825 15.83 2.46 15.12
N ARG A 826 16.17 2.81 16.37
CA ARG A 826 15.56 3.96 17.07
C ARG A 826 15.84 5.27 16.33
N GLN A 827 17.08 5.50 15.89
CA GLN A 827 17.48 6.68 15.11
C GLN A 827 16.70 6.77 13.81
N SER A 828 16.71 5.68 13.04
CA SER A 828 16.11 5.67 11.71
C SER A 828 14.59 5.81 11.78
N LEU A 829 13.93 5.11 12.72
CA LEU A 829 12.48 5.23 12.90
C LEU A 829 12.08 6.67 13.27
N ALA A 830 12.78 7.28 14.24
CA ALA A 830 12.51 8.65 14.63
C ALA A 830 12.78 9.66 13.51
N ALA A 831 13.84 9.45 12.72
CA ALA A 831 14.14 10.29 11.56
C ALA A 831 13.09 10.14 10.44
N SER A 832 12.54 8.94 10.26
CA SER A 832 11.48 8.68 9.29
C SER A 832 10.09 9.14 9.73
N TRP A 833 9.90 9.48 11.01
CA TRP A 833 8.57 9.61 11.61
C TRP A 833 7.68 10.64 10.91
N GLN A 834 8.26 11.75 10.47
CA GLN A 834 7.53 12.85 9.81
C GLN A 834 7.18 12.54 8.34
N THR A 835 7.68 11.42 7.81
CA THR A 835 7.35 10.95 6.45
C THR A 835 6.12 10.03 6.44
N ILE A 836 5.56 9.71 7.61
CA ILE A 836 4.34 8.91 7.74
C ILE A 836 3.15 9.77 7.31
N GLY A 837 2.30 9.22 6.42
CA GLY A 837 1.00 9.80 6.10
C GLY A 837 0.82 10.39 4.70
N GLY A 838 1.49 9.82 3.68
CA GLY A 838 1.26 10.20 2.27
C GLY A 838 -0.04 9.61 1.69
N VAL A 839 -0.18 9.63 0.36
CA VAL A 839 -1.35 9.11 -0.36
C VAL A 839 -0.93 8.22 -1.55
N GLY A 840 -1.81 7.34 -2.01
CA GLY A 840 -1.52 6.40 -3.12
C GLY A 840 -0.47 5.36 -2.73
N LYS A 841 0.56 5.16 -3.55
CA LYS A 841 1.64 4.19 -3.26
C LYS A 841 2.29 4.37 -1.88
N HIS A 842 2.56 5.61 -1.46
CA HIS A 842 3.25 5.87 -0.21
C HIS A 842 2.41 5.53 1.02
N SER A 843 1.09 5.73 0.97
CA SER A 843 0.19 5.31 2.05
C SER A 843 0.13 3.80 2.15
N ALA A 844 -0.08 3.09 1.03
CA ALA A 844 -0.13 1.63 1.03
C ALA A 844 1.17 1.04 1.60
N TYR A 845 2.32 1.51 1.10
CA TYR A 845 3.64 1.10 1.57
C TYR A 845 3.82 1.28 3.09
N SER A 846 3.49 2.46 3.62
CA SER A 846 3.70 2.78 5.04
C SER A 846 2.73 2.04 5.95
N LEU A 847 1.44 2.01 5.58
CA LEU A 847 0.37 1.38 6.35
C LEU A 847 0.50 -0.14 6.41
N CYS A 848 0.92 -0.77 5.30
CA CYS A 848 1.12 -2.21 5.19
C CYS A 848 2.33 -2.69 6.01
N SER A 849 3.41 -1.90 6.04
CA SER A 849 4.69 -2.38 6.57
C SER A 849 4.92 -2.07 8.05
N LEU A 850 4.36 -0.97 8.57
CA LEU A 850 4.77 -0.46 9.88
C LEU A 850 4.15 -1.21 11.06
N VAL A 851 2.95 -1.78 10.93
CA VAL A 851 2.20 -2.30 12.09
C VAL A 851 2.97 -3.39 12.85
N GLN A 852 3.32 -4.48 12.15
CA GLN A 852 4.07 -5.56 12.78
C GLN A 852 5.50 -5.13 13.11
N GLY A 853 6.07 -4.19 12.33
CA GLY A 853 7.34 -3.56 12.64
C GLY A 853 7.35 -2.82 13.97
N LEU A 854 6.33 -2.02 14.25
CA LEU A 854 6.16 -1.27 15.49
C LEU A 854 5.93 -2.18 16.68
N ASP A 855 5.12 -3.24 16.53
CA ASP A 855 4.96 -4.26 17.59
C ASP A 855 6.28 -4.95 17.91
N GLN A 856 7.04 -5.34 16.88
CA GLN A 856 8.33 -6.00 17.07
C GLN A 856 9.38 -5.03 17.66
N PHE A 857 9.36 -3.76 17.26
CA PHE A 857 10.22 -2.70 17.78
C PHE A 857 9.90 -2.36 19.24
N ALA A 858 8.62 -2.34 19.63
CA ALA A 858 8.19 -2.05 21.00
C ALA A 858 8.72 -3.05 22.03
N ARG A 859 9.18 -4.23 21.59
CA ARG A 859 9.79 -5.29 22.42
C ARG A 859 11.29 -5.09 22.63
N LEU A 860 11.92 -4.16 21.94
CA LEU A 860 13.34 -3.84 22.11
C LEU A 860 13.56 -3.02 23.39
N PRO A 861 14.63 -3.29 24.16
CA PRO A 861 14.94 -2.52 25.36
C PRO A 861 15.25 -1.06 25.01
N GLY A 862 14.99 -0.14 25.94
CA GLY A 862 15.34 1.28 25.81
C GLY A 862 14.26 2.22 26.36
N SER A 863 14.51 3.52 26.25
CA SER A 863 13.55 4.56 26.69
C SER A 863 12.26 4.52 25.85
N PRO A 864 11.15 5.08 26.37
CA PRO A 864 9.94 5.29 25.58
C PRO A 864 10.25 6.00 24.26
N PHE A 865 9.58 5.59 23.18
CA PHE A 865 9.85 6.14 21.84
C PHE A 865 9.57 7.64 21.77
N ALA A 866 8.56 8.14 22.50
CA ALA A 866 8.26 9.57 22.62
C ALA A 866 9.48 10.42 23.05
N THR A 867 10.20 9.96 24.08
CA THR A 867 11.42 10.64 24.57
C THR A 867 12.51 10.64 23.50
N TYR A 868 12.62 9.54 22.77
CA TYR A 868 13.62 9.39 21.71
C TYR A 868 13.29 10.27 20.49
N LEU A 869 12.02 10.29 20.07
CA LEU A 869 11.52 11.09 18.97
C LEU A 869 11.79 12.58 19.21
N ALA A 870 11.44 13.10 20.40
CA ALA A 870 11.70 14.50 20.74
C ALA A 870 13.19 14.86 20.67
N LYS A 871 14.06 13.97 21.17
CA LYS A 871 15.51 14.14 21.11
C LYS A 871 16.01 14.17 19.67
N ILE A 872 15.62 13.20 18.84
CA ILE A 872 16.07 13.13 17.44
C ILE A 872 15.50 14.29 16.62
N GLN A 873 14.25 14.70 16.83
CA GLN A 873 13.69 15.88 16.16
C GLN A 873 14.45 17.16 16.51
N ALA A 874 14.86 17.34 17.78
CA ALA A 874 15.70 18.46 18.18
C ALA A 874 17.10 18.39 17.53
N GLU A 875 17.68 17.19 17.42
CA GLU A 875 18.95 16.98 16.73
C GLU A 875 18.84 17.26 15.23
N LEU A 876 17.79 16.76 14.57
CA LEU A 876 17.58 16.94 13.13
C LEU A 876 17.45 18.42 12.75
N LYS A 877 16.77 19.21 13.60
CA LYS A 877 16.58 20.66 13.44
C LYS A 877 17.79 21.48 13.89
N ASN A 878 18.83 20.88 14.47
CA ASN A 878 19.98 21.62 14.98
C ASN A 878 20.79 22.24 13.82
N PRO A 879 20.91 23.59 13.75
CA PRO A 879 21.68 24.29 12.71
C PRO A 879 23.15 23.85 12.64
N ALA A 880 23.72 23.36 13.73
CA ALA A 880 25.07 22.80 13.77
C ALA A 880 25.24 21.51 12.95
N ARG A 881 24.18 20.93 12.38
CA ARG A 881 24.31 19.84 11.40
C ARG A 881 24.79 20.32 10.03
N ARG A 882 24.64 21.62 9.73
CA ARG A 882 25.11 22.22 8.47
C ARG A 882 26.63 22.22 8.37
N LEU A 883 27.13 22.21 7.13
CA LEU A 883 28.57 22.30 6.82
C LEU A 883 29.15 23.68 7.14
N LEU A 884 28.33 24.72 7.04
CA LEU A 884 28.70 26.12 7.19
C LEU A 884 27.73 26.87 8.13
N PRO A 885 28.20 27.91 8.85
CA PRO A 885 27.39 28.74 9.73
C PRO A 885 26.59 29.78 8.93
N THR A 886 25.66 29.36 8.08
CA THR A 886 24.87 30.27 7.21
C THR A 886 23.38 29.97 7.27
N ASN A 887 22.57 30.96 6.86
CA ASN A 887 21.12 30.84 6.71
C ASN A 887 20.71 30.08 5.44
N VAL A 888 21.63 29.84 4.51
CA VAL A 888 21.38 29.13 3.26
C VAL A 888 22.00 27.72 3.32
N PRO A 889 21.29 26.66 2.93
CA PRO A 889 21.90 25.34 2.79
C PRO A 889 22.95 25.35 1.68
N ASN A 890 24.19 24.97 2.02
CA ASN A 890 25.31 24.84 1.09
C ASN A 890 25.38 26.00 0.06
N PRO A 891 25.75 27.21 0.52
CA PRO A 891 25.64 28.44 -0.25
C PRO A 891 26.65 28.60 -1.39
N ASP A 892 27.82 27.95 -1.25
CA ASP A 892 29.01 28.16 -2.09
C ASP A 892 29.39 26.93 -2.91
N PHE A 893 28.72 25.80 -2.69
CA PHE A 893 28.87 24.57 -3.48
C PHE A 893 30.29 23.99 -3.53
N GLU A 894 31.12 24.35 -2.55
CA GLU A 894 32.54 24.02 -2.56
C GLU A 894 32.83 22.55 -2.23
N GLU A 895 31.97 21.91 -1.44
CA GLU A 895 32.12 20.49 -1.07
C GLU A 895 31.18 19.60 -1.89
N ASP A 896 29.90 19.95 -1.95
CA ASP A 896 28.85 19.20 -2.66
C ASP A 896 27.75 20.15 -3.16
N ILE A 897 26.57 19.63 -3.50
CA ILE A 897 25.35 20.41 -3.81
C ILE A 897 24.16 19.99 -2.92
N ALA A 898 24.45 19.38 -1.78
CA ALA A 898 23.45 18.88 -0.85
C ALA A 898 22.56 20.02 -0.34
N GLY A 899 21.26 19.72 -0.18
CA GLY A 899 20.25 20.71 0.19
C GLY A 899 19.53 21.36 -0.99
N TRP A 900 20.05 21.23 -2.22
CA TRP A 900 19.43 21.69 -3.46
C TRP A 900 18.85 20.51 -4.26
N THR A 901 17.72 20.72 -4.95
CA THR A 901 16.97 19.67 -5.65
C THR A 901 16.45 20.18 -7.00
N PRO A 902 16.69 19.46 -8.12
CA PRO A 902 16.15 19.83 -9.42
C PRO A 902 14.65 19.58 -9.53
N ARG A 903 13.92 20.45 -10.25
CA ARG A 903 12.51 20.23 -10.63
C ARG A 903 12.36 19.49 -11.97
N GLY A 904 13.49 19.19 -12.61
CA GLY A 904 13.70 18.50 -13.87
C GLY A 904 15.13 18.78 -14.35
N GLY A 905 15.57 18.18 -15.45
CA GLY A 905 16.96 18.33 -15.91
C GLY A 905 18.00 17.68 -14.99
N GLU A 906 19.27 17.92 -15.29
CA GLU A 906 20.43 17.40 -14.56
C GLU A 906 21.06 18.54 -13.74
N MET A 907 21.39 18.25 -12.48
CA MET A 907 22.05 19.19 -11.57
C MET A 907 23.33 18.55 -11.03
N VAL A 908 24.46 19.23 -11.18
CA VAL A 908 25.78 18.69 -10.81
C VAL A 908 26.67 19.80 -10.23
N ARG A 909 27.56 19.40 -9.32
CA ARG A 909 28.68 20.24 -8.90
C ARG A 909 29.71 20.32 -10.03
N THR A 910 30.17 21.52 -10.38
CA THR A 910 31.19 21.71 -11.43
C THR A 910 32.35 22.56 -10.94
N THR A 911 33.57 22.18 -11.32
CA THR A 911 34.80 22.95 -11.04
C THR A 911 35.24 23.80 -12.23
N ASN A 912 34.59 23.64 -13.39
CA ASN A 912 35.00 24.25 -14.65
C ASN A 912 34.48 25.68 -14.81
N VAL A 913 33.25 25.94 -14.35
CA VAL A 913 32.61 27.25 -14.38
C VAL A 913 32.21 27.56 -12.95
N LYS A 914 32.76 28.63 -12.39
CA LYS A 914 32.54 29.08 -11.01
C LYS A 914 32.74 30.58 -10.91
N HIS A 915 32.14 31.20 -9.91
CA HIS A 915 32.33 32.62 -9.64
C HIS A 915 33.51 32.81 -8.69
N SER A 916 33.47 32.13 -7.54
CA SER A 916 34.52 32.17 -6.53
C SER A 916 34.98 30.75 -6.15
N GLY A 917 35.99 30.67 -5.29
CA GLY A 917 36.58 29.42 -4.78
C GLY A 917 36.81 28.27 -5.78
N ALA A 918 36.36 27.05 -5.44
CA ALA A 918 36.72 25.82 -6.13
C ALA A 918 35.63 25.27 -7.06
N ALA A 919 34.35 25.51 -6.80
CA ALA A 919 33.23 24.98 -7.59
C ALA A 919 31.98 25.87 -7.59
N SER A 920 31.00 25.51 -8.43
CA SER A 920 29.63 26.06 -8.40
C SER A 920 28.60 24.98 -8.71
N LEU A 921 27.31 25.32 -8.58
CA LEU A 921 26.20 24.46 -8.98
C LEU A 921 25.83 24.71 -10.45
N MET A 922 25.86 23.67 -11.28
CA MET A 922 25.35 23.71 -12.65
C MET A 922 24.00 23.01 -12.76
N TRP A 923 23.09 23.60 -13.52
CA TRP A 923 21.86 22.95 -13.97
C TRP A 923 21.77 22.99 -15.50
N ARG A 924 21.38 21.87 -16.12
CA ARG A 924 21.11 21.80 -17.56
C ARG A 924 19.94 20.88 -17.87
N GLY A 925 19.14 21.25 -18.87
CA GLY A 925 18.13 20.36 -19.41
C GLY A 925 16.88 21.08 -19.91
N ARG A 926 15.82 20.28 -20.14
CA ARG A 926 14.52 20.76 -20.59
C ARG A 926 13.46 20.53 -19.52
N LEU A 927 12.64 21.54 -19.27
CA LEU A 927 11.58 21.59 -18.27
C LEU A 927 10.25 22.05 -18.91
N ARG A 928 9.11 21.59 -18.41
CA ARG A 928 7.76 22.06 -18.79
C ARG A 928 6.81 21.94 -17.60
N GLY A 929 5.91 22.90 -17.43
CA GLY A 929 4.89 22.87 -16.36
C GLY A 929 5.41 23.24 -14.96
N GLN A 930 6.70 23.54 -14.82
CA GLN A 930 7.36 23.96 -13.59
C GLN A 930 7.75 25.42 -13.68
N ASN A 931 7.59 26.17 -12.58
CA ASN A 931 7.98 27.59 -12.48
C ASN A 931 9.39 27.78 -11.88
N GLU A 932 10.13 26.70 -11.68
CA GLU A 932 11.41 26.66 -10.99
C GLU A 932 12.34 25.66 -11.69
N TYR A 933 13.61 26.01 -11.87
CA TYR A 933 14.63 25.08 -12.35
C TYR A 933 15.00 24.08 -11.26
N PHE A 934 15.26 24.60 -10.06
CA PHE A 934 15.59 23.87 -8.86
C PHE A 934 15.35 24.74 -7.62
N ASN A 935 15.35 24.13 -6.44
CA ASN A 935 15.16 24.81 -5.17
C ASN A 935 15.89 24.11 -4.02
N THR A 936 15.97 24.77 -2.87
CA THR A 936 16.34 24.10 -1.62
C THR A 936 15.22 23.15 -1.19
N ARG A 937 15.54 22.07 -0.48
CA ARG A 937 14.51 21.15 0.06
C ARG A 937 13.59 21.88 1.04
N TYR A 938 12.31 21.51 1.01
CA TYR A 938 11.25 21.96 1.91
C TYR A 938 10.14 20.90 1.99
N ASP A 939 9.17 21.05 2.90
CA ASP A 939 8.03 20.12 3.09
C ASP A 939 8.38 18.72 3.62
N THR A 940 9.63 18.48 3.99
CA THR A 940 10.05 17.20 4.57
C THR A 940 10.26 17.44 6.05
N GLY A 941 9.24 17.18 6.86
CA GLY A 941 9.24 17.50 8.28
C GLY A 941 10.57 17.14 8.96
N GLY A 942 11.40 18.15 9.24
CA GLY A 942 12.69 18.00 9.90
C GLY A 942 13.93 17.85 8.99
N ASP A 943 13.86 18.13 7.68
CA ASP A 943 15.07 18.26 6.87
C ASP A 943 15.92 19.44 7.40
N PRO A 944 17.21 19.23 7.74
CA PRO A 944 18.08 20.27 8.30
C PRO A 944 18.34 21.46 7.36
N THR A 945 17.91 21.34 6.09
CA THR A 945 18.07 22.33 5.04
C THR A 945 16.83 23.19 4.77
N GLU A 946 15.65 22.86 5.34
CA GLU A 946 14.51 23.80 5.28
C GLU A 946 14.79 25.01 6.15
N ILE A 947 14.59 26.22 5.63
CA ILE A 947 14.97 27.47 6.31
C ILE A 947 13.88 27.90 7.30
N THR A 948 13.97 27.49 8.57
CA THR A 948 12.95 27.78 9.60
C THR A 948 13.37 28.80 10.67
N TRP A 949 14.50 29.47 10.49
CA TRP A 949 15.16 30.31 11.51
C TRP A 949 15.21 31.80 11.17
N LEU A 950 14.57 32.21 10.07
CA LEU A 950 14.44 33.64 9.77
C LEU A 950 13.46 34.26 10.76
N LYS A 951 13.92 35.25 11.53
CA LYS A 951 13.09 35.97 12.48
C LYS A 951 11.98 36.74 11.74
N PRO A 952 10.69 36.56 12.10
CA PRO A 952 9.61 37.40 11.62
C PRO A 952 9.89 38.87 11.88
N GLU A 953 9.35 39.74 11.01
CA GLU A 953 9.46 41.20 11.06
C GLU A 953 10.89 41.76 10.91
N VAL A 954 11.88 40.91 10.65
CA VAL A 954 13.26 41.33 10.35
C VAL A 954 13.47 41.43 8.85
N ASN A 955 14.23 42.44 8.42
CA ASN A 955 14.58 42.67 7.02
C ASN A 955 15.83 41.88 6.62
N TYR A 956 15.71 41.05 5.58
CA TYR A 956 16.80 40.24 5.03
C TYR A 956 17.09 40.60 3.57
N ARG A 957 18.38 40.56 3.23
CA ARG A 957 18.93 40.65 1.89
C ARG A 957 19.24 39.25 1.37
N LEU A 958 18.63 38.89 0.24
CA LEU A 958 18.97 37.69 -0.53
C LEU A 958 19.92 38.09 -1.66
N THR A 959 21.07 37.46 -1.76
CA THR A 959 21.98 37.62 -2.91
C THR A 959 22.44 36.28 -3.48
N CYS A 960 22.80 36.27 -4.76
CA CYS A 960 23.51 35.16 -5.40
C CYS A 960 24.28 35.65 -6.62
N TRP A 961 25.23 34.85 -7.09
CA TRP A 961 25.81 35.00 -8.42
C TRP A 961 25.20 33.97 -9.36
N LEU A 962 24.66 34.44 -10.48
CA LEU A 962 24.06 33.61 -11.51
C LEU A 962 24.76 33.83 -12.84
N ARG A 963 24.95 32.76 -13.62
CA ARG A 963 25.40 32.81 -15.01
C ARG A 963 24.49 31.94 -15.86
N VAL A 964 24.05 32.45 -17.01
CA VAL A 964 23.17 31.73 -17.95
C VAL A 964 23.88 31.60 -19.28
N ASP A 965 24.24 30.37 -19.66
CA ASP A 965 24.98 30.08 -20.90
C ASP A 965 24.04 29.68 -22.04
N LYS A 966 22.92 29.02 -21.72
CA LYS A 966 21.88 28.66 -22.69
C LYS A 966 20.50 28.97 -22.13
N LEU A 967 19.64 29.55 -22.98
CA LEU A 967 18.23 29.76 -22.67
C LEU A 967 17.41 29.71 -23.97
N SER A 968 16.27 29.00 -23.95
CA SER A 968 15.38 28.93 -25.12
C SER A 968 14.82 30.31 -25.49
N PRO A 969 14.68 30.65 -26.79
CA PRO A 969 14.13 31.93 -27.23
C PRO A 969 12.75 32.21 -26.64
N GLY A 970 12.50 33.46 -26.23
CA GLY A 970 11.22 33.89 -25.64
C GLY A 970 11.01 33.47 -24.19
N THR A 971 11.97 32.78 -23.56
CA THR A 971 11.90 32.45 -22.13
C THR A 971 12.19 33.70 -21.29
N PRO A 972 11.38 33.97 -20.25
CA PRO A 972 11.69 35.02 -19.27
C PRO A 972 13.05 34.81 -18.58
N ALA A 973 13.70 35.91 -18.23
CA ALA A 973 14.96 35.89 -17.50
C ALA A 973 14.81 35.19 -16.13
N PRO A 974 15.75 34.31 -15.74
CA PRO A 974 15.71 33.68 -14.42
C PRO A 974 15.90 34.68 -13.28
N SER A 975 15.35 34.36 -12.10
CA SER A 975 15.57 35.11 -10.85
C SER A 975 15.58 34.17 -9.65
N LEU A 976 16.30 34.52 -8.59
CA LEU A 976 16.26 33.76 -7.34
C LEU A 976 15.13 34.30 -6.44
N ARG A 977 14.47 33.42 -5.70
CA ARG A 977 13.42 33.77 -4.73
C ARG A 977 13.69 33.10 -3.38
N VAL A 978 13.43 33.81 -2.29
CA VAL A 978 13.07 33.20 -1.00
C VAL A 978 11.55 33.18 -0.87
N THR A 979 10.97 32.00 -0.66
CA THR A 979 9.52 31.81 -0.51
C THR A 979 9.16 31.70 0.96
N TYR A 980 8.13 32.43 1.40
CA TYR A 980 7.62 32.45 2.76
C TYR A 980 6.46 31.47 2.93
N ARG A 981 6.48 30.72 4.03
CA ARG A 981 5.52 29.62 4.29
C ARG A 981 5.08 29.58 5.75
N ASP A 982 3.91 28.98 5.94
CA ASP A 982 3.42 28.47 7.22
C ASP A 982 2.87 27.05 7.07
N VAL A 983 2.19 26.55 8.11
CA VAL A 983 1.54 25.23 8.11
C VAL A 983 0.47 25.04 7.02
N HIS A 984 0.00 26.13 6.39
CA HIS A 984 -0.98 26.10 5.31
C HIS A 984 -0.35 26.18 3.91
N GLY A 985 0.98 26.29 3.82
CA GLY A 985 1.73 26.28 2.57
C GLY A 985 2.44 27.60 2.24
N SER A 986 2.78 27.79 0.96
CA SER A 986 3.47 28.99 0.49
C SER A 986 2.50 30.15 0.28
N ARG A 987 2.77 31.29 0.93
CA ARG A 987 1.87 32.45 0.95
C ARG A 987 2.51 33.75 0.44
N GLY A 988 3.77 33.72 0.03
CA GLY A 988 4.47 34.86 -0.53
C GLY A 988 5.96 34.58 -0.73
N GLY A 989 6.73 35.63 -1.03
CA GLY A 989 8.18 35.54 -1.14
C GLY A 989 8.81 36.83 -1.62
N GLN A 990 10.12 36.90 -1.51
CA GLN A 990 10.96 37.98 -1.99
C GLN A 990 11.79 37.47 -3.17
N ILE A 991 11.79 38.22 -4.26
CA ILE A 991 12.40 37.82 -5.54
C ILE A 991 13.50 38.83 -5.88
N THR A 992 14.67 38.34 -6.27
CA THR A 992 15.78 39.18 -6.74
C THR A 992 15.43 39.91 -8.03
N ASN A 993 16.25 40.89 -8.42
CA ASN A 993 16.26 41.31 -9.82
C ASN A 993 16.49 40.09 -10.74
N ALA A 994 15.92 40.15 -11.95
CA ALA A 994 16.12 39.12 -12.96
C ALA A 994 17.49 39.25 -13.63
N TYR A 995 17.99 38.15 -14.17
CA TYR A 995 19.23 38.11 -14.95
C TYR A 995 19.11 38.95 -16.23
N ASP A 996 20.13 39.75 -16.54
CA ASP A 996 20.17 40.51 -17.79
C ASP A 996 20.57 39.60 -18.96
N LEU A 997 19.59 39.23 -19.78
CA LEU A 997 19.78 38.36 -20.94
C LEU A 997 20.65 39.00 -22.05
N ASN A 998 20.91 40.31 -22.01
CA ASN A 998 21.86 40.94 -22.92
C ASN A 998 23.33 40.61 -22.58
N ARG A 999 23.56 40.03 -21.40
CA ARG A 999 24.87 39.67 -20.87
C ARG A 999 24.95 38.18 -20.52
N MET A 1000 24.32 37.33 -21.32
CA MET A 1000 24.47 35.88 -21.24
C MET A 1000 25.94 35.45 -21.31
N GLY A 1001 26.29 34.37 -20.61
CA GLY A 1001 27.68 33.91 -20.47
C GLY A 1001 28.50 34.63 -19.39
N ALA A 1002 27.97 35.68 -18.76
CA ALA A 1002 28.64 36.40 -17.67
C ALA A 1002 28.01 36.08 -16.31
N TRP A 1003 28.83 36.06 -15.26
CA TRP A 1003 28.35 36.08 -13.88
C TRP A 1003 27.73 37.43 -13.55
N GLN A 1004 26.53 37.40 -12.96
CA GLN A 1004 25.78 38.56 -12.54
C GLN A 1004 25.29 38.38 -11.11
N LYS A 1005 25.50 39.40 -10.28
CA LYS A 1005 24.94 39.43 -8.93
C LYS A 1005 23.45 39.75 -9.00
N LEU A 1006 22.63 38.90 -8.40
CA LEU A 1006 21.21 39.15 -8.18
C LEU A 1006 21.00 39.47 -6.71
N SER A 1007 20.12 40.43 -6.40
CA SER A 1007 19.85 40.88 -5.04
C SER A 1007 18.38 41.29 -4.85
N ALA A 1008 17.87 41.13 -3.63
CA ALA A 1008 16.65 41.77 -3.14
C ALA A 1008 16.71 41.96 -1.64
N ASP A 1009 15.96 42.95 -1.13
CA ASP A 1009 15.70 43.16 0.30
C ASP A 1009 14.21 42.95 0.60
N GLY A 1010 13.89 42.43 1.79
CA GLY A 1010 12.51 42.11 2.15
C GLY A 1010 12.35 41.73 3.62
N THR A 1011 11.21 42.13 4.17
CA THR A 1011 10.83 41.82 5.55
C THR A 1011 10.13 40.47 5.61
N ILE A 1012 10.54 39.63 6.56
CA ILE A 1012 9.88 38.35 6.83
C ILE A 1012 8.50 38.62 7.45
N PRO A 1013 7.41 38.03 6.91
CA PRO A 1013 6.07 38.23 7.48
C PRO A 1013 5.94 37.69 8.90
N GLU A 1014 5.07 38.30 9.72
CA GLU A 1014 4.79 37.89 11.11
C GLU A 1014 4.39 36.41 11.22
N TRP A 1015 3.60 35.91 10.26
CA TRP A 1015 3.07 34.53 10.25
C TRP A 1015 4.08 33.47 9.78
N ASN A 1016 5.26 33.87 9.31
CA ASN A 1016 6.18 32.96 8.63
C ASN A 1016 6.83 31.97 9.60
N THR A 1017 6.73 30.67 9.29
CA THR A 1017 7.36 29.59 10.09
C THR A 1017 8.36 28.76 9.30
N GLY A 1018 8.48 28.95 7.97
CA GLY A 1018 9.40 28.20 7.12
C GLY A 1018 9.65 28.86 5.78
N ASN A 1019 10.80 28.58 5.16
CA ASN A 1019 11.21 29.22 3.92
C ASN A 1019 12.01 28.25 3.04
N TYR A 1020 12.04 28.53 1.74
CA TYR A 1020 12.93 27.86 0.79
C TYR A 1020 13.41 28.81 -0.31
N LEU A 1021 14.57 28.52 -0.88
CA LEU A 1021 15.10 29.26 -2.03
C LEU A 1021 14.75 28.53 -3.33
N ALA A 1022 14.41 29.26 -4.39
CA ALA A 1022 14.13 28.69 -5.70
C ALA A 1022 14.66 29.57 -6.82
N LEU A 1023 15.33 28.96 -7.79
CA LEU A 1023 15.69 29.64 -9.03
C LEU A 1023 14.53 29.50 -10.03
N ASN A 1024 13.89 30.62 -10.33
CA ASN A 1024 12.66 30.66 -11.11
C ASN A 1024 12.92 30.61 -12.60
N THR A 1025 12.08 29.85 -13.31
CA THR A 1025 11.93 29.95 -14.78
C THR A 1025 11.12 31.18 -15.17
N ASN A 1026 10.33 31.73 -14.23
CA ASN A 1026 9.35 32.79 -14.46
C ASN A 1026 8.33 32.46 -15.59
N SER A 1027 8.17 31.17 -15.92
CA SER A 1027 7.25 30.65 -16.94
C SER A 1027 6.90 29.19 -16.66
N ARG A 1028 5.71 28.72 -17.06
CA ARG A 1028 5.35 27.29 -17.05
C ARG A 1028 5.46 26.64 -18.44
N GLU A 1029 5.82 27.42 -19.45
CA GLU A 1029 6.07 26.91 -20.80
C GLU A 1029 7.32 26.02 -20.86
N ALA A 1030 7.49 25.31 -21.97
CA ALA A 1030 8.67 24.48 -22.16
C ALA A 1030 9.93 25.36 -22.26
N VAL A 1031 10.91 25.14 -21.39
CA VAL A 1031 12.19 25.83 -21.35
C VAL A 1031 13.33 24.82 -21.45
N GLU A 1032 14.33 25.12 -22.28
CA GLU A 1032 15.64 24.48 -22.25
C GLU A 1032 16.69 25.51 -21.83
N ALA A 1033 17.49 25.18 -20.82
CA ALA A 1033 18.52 26.07 -20.31
C ALA A 1033 19.78 25.33 -19.83
N GLU A 1034 20.88 26.07 -19.73
CA GLU A 1034 22.10 25.72 -19.02
C GLU A 1034 22.54 26.94 -18.21
N LEU A 1035 22.63 26.77 -16.89
CA LEU A 1035 22.87 27.86 -15.96
C LEU A 1035 23.69 27.41 -14.75
N TYR A 1036 24.34 28.38 -14.12
CA TYR A 1036 25.27 28.19 -13.02
C TYR A 1036 24.92 29.14 -11.87
N LEU A 1037 24.90 28.63 -10.64
CA LEU A 1037 24.60 29.37 -9.42
C LEU A 1037 25.76 29.23 -8.44
N ASP A 1038 26.14 30.33 -7.81
CA ASP A 1038 27.25 30.38 -6.85
C ASP A 1038 27.02 31.46 -5.78
N ASP A 1039 27.76 31.38 -4.67
CA ASP A 1039 27.82 32.39 -3.59
C ASP A 1039 26.43 32.90 -3.14
N VAL A 1040 25.54 32.00 -2.74
CA VAL A 1040 24.18 32.36 -2.30
C VAL A 1040 24.20 32.83 -0.84
N SER A 1041 23.68 34.01 -0.56
CA SER A 1041 23.67 34.58 0.80
C SER A 1041 22.28 35.07 1.18
N LEU A 1042 21.89 34.86 2.44
CA LEU A 1042 20.62 35.31 3.01
C LEU A 1042 20.88 35.92 4.39
N SER A 1043 20.97 37.25 4.42
CA SER A 1043 21.60 37.98 5.51
C SER A 1043 20.71 39.10 6.02
N ARG A 1044 20.75 39.44 7.32
CA ARG A 1044 20.06 40.65 7.77
C ARG A 1044 20.63 41.85 7.00
N VAL A 1045 19.79 42.78 6.57
CA VAL A 1045 20.27 43.94 5.79
C VAL A 1045 21.38 44.70 6.54
N THR A 1046 21.30 44.80 7.87
CA THR A 1046 22.29 45.45 8.74
C THR A 1046 23.63 44.71 8.82
N GLU A 1047 23.68 43.44 8.44
CA GLU A 1047 24.85 42.56 8.53
C GLU A 1047 25.31 42.12 7.12
N SER A 1048 24.57 42.46 6.06
CA SER A 1048 24.89 42.03 4.69
C SER A 1048 26.09 42.77 4.10
N THR A 1049 26.96 42.05 3.40
CA THR A 1049 28.08 42.63 2.64
C THR A 1049 27.71 42.86 1.17
N GLU A 1050 28.38 43.83 0.54
CA GLU A 1050 28.27 44.02 -0.91
C GLU A 1050 29.13 43.03 -1.71
N ASP A 1051 30.11 42.39 -1.09
CA ASP A 1051 30.96 41.36 -1.71
C ASP A 1051 30.41 39.94 -1.52
N SER A 1052 30.91 38.99 -2.32
CA SER A 1052 30.63 37.55 -2.13
C SER A 1052 31.11 37.08 -0.75
N GLY A 1053 30.27 36.28 -0.10
CA GLY A 1053 30.62 35.57 1.12
C GLY A 1053 31.67 34.49 0.85
N ALA A 1054 32.91 34.71 1.26
CA ALA A 1054 33.96 33.70 1.24
C ALA A 1054 33.87 32.82 2.50
N TYR A 1055 33.69 31.51 2.34
CA TYR A 1055 33.64 30.56 3.45
C TYR A 1055 34.94 29.75 3.54
N LEU A 1056 35.94 30.31 4.23
CA LEU A 1056 37.25 29.68 4.38
C LEU A 1056 37.19 28.63 5.49
N ARG A 1057 37.52 27.38 5.16
CA ARG A 1057 37.34 26.22 6.04
C ARG A 1057 38.67 25.76 6.62
N GLY A 1058 38.73 25.54 7.93
CA GLY A 1058 39.77 24.77 8.59
C GLY A 1058 39.19 23.46 9.07
N ASP A 1059 39.38 22.39 8.29
CA ASP A 1059 38.94 21.06 8.66
C ASP A 1059 39.81 20.48 9.77
N VAL A 1060 39.24 19.65 10.64
CA VAL A 1060 39.93 19.12 11.81
C VAL A 1060 41.10 18.21 11.45
N GLN A 1061 41.07 17.57 10.27
CA GLN A 1061 42.14 16.74 9.75
C GLN A 1061 43.36 17.56 9.29
N GLN A 1062 43.16 18.85 9.01
CA GLN A 1062 44.22 19.77 8.58
C GLN A 1062 44.89 20.48 9.76
N ALA A 1063 44.36 20.29 10.98
CA ALA A 1063 44.88 20.92 12.17
C ALA A 1063 46.23 20.30 12.58
N THR A 1064 47.20 21.15 12.91
CA THR A 1064 48.38 20.71 13.65
C THR A 1064 48.01 20.62 15.13
N LEU A 1065 48.10 19.41 15.69
CA LEU A 1065 47.68 19.13 17.07
C LEU A 1065 48.87 19.11 18.03
N ALA A 1066 48.70 19.71 19.20
CA ALA A 1066 49.72 19.73 20.25
C ALA A 1066 49.09 19.59 21.65
N ALA A 1067 49.95 19.44 22.66
CA ALA A 1067 49.59 19.45 24.09
C ALA A 1067 48.49 18.44 24.51
N GLY A 1068 48.35 17.33 23.79
CA GLY A 1068 47.40 16.24 24.11
C GLY A 1068 46.11 16.23 23.28
N ALA A 1069 45.91 17.23 22.41
CA ALA A 1069 44.74 17.25 21.52
C ALA A 1069 44.81 16.07 20.54
N SER A 1070 43.66 15.47 20.25
CA SER A 1070 43.58 14.29 19.37
C SER A 1070 42.35 14.35 18.47
N LEU A 1071 42.45 13.70 17.32
CA LEU A 1071 41.30 13.47 16.45
C LEU A 1071 40.49 12.29 17.01
N ALA A 1072 39.18 12.46 17.10
CA ALA A 1072 38.24 11.43 17.50
C ALA A 1072 37.07 11.40 16.52
N SER A 1073 36.39 10.26 16.43
CA SER A 1073 35.07 10.18 15.79
C SER A 1073 34.01 10.08 16.88
N ASN A 1074 32.84 10.65 16.65
CA ASN A 1074 31.73 10.65 17.62
C ASN A 1074 31.07 9.28 17.76
N GLY A 1075 31.46 8.30 16.93
CA GLY A 1075 30.92 6.95 16.92
C GLY A 1075 29.39 6.93 16.80
N ARG A 1076 28.79 8.06 16.41
CA ARG A 1076 27.36 8.32 16.42
C ARG A 1076 27.03 9.29 15.29
N PRO A 1077 26.04 8.96 14.47
CA PRO A 1077 25.67 9.79 13.34
C PRO A 1077 25.29 11.26 13.60
N PRO A 1078 25.60 12.21 12.70
CA PRO A 1078 26.51 12.06 11.57
C PRO A 1078 27.93 11.74 12.06
N GLN A 1079 28.60 10.73 11.50
CA GLN A 1079 29.94 10.35 11.94
C GLN A 1079 30.97 11.36 11.44
N ARG A 1080 31.13 12.45 12.18
CA ARG A 1080 32.13 13.48 11.88
C ARG A 1080 33.31 13.33 12.81
N GLU A 1081 34.50 13.32 12.22
CA GLU A 1081 35.73 13.52 12.97
C GLU A 1081 35.67 14.89 13.65
N TYR A 1082 36.21 14.95 14.86
CA TYR A 1082 36.29 16.15 15.67
C TYR A 1082 37.55 16.10 16.52
N LEU A 1083 38.06 17.26 16.90
CA LEU A 1083 39.18 17.37 17.83
C LEU A 1083 38.67 17.29 19.26
N ARG A 1084 39.32 16.46 20.06
CA ARG A 1084 39.06 16.29 21.49
C ARG A 1084 40.20 16.91 22.28
N GLY A 1085 39.85 17.77 23.23
CA GLY A 1085 40.80 18.27 24.21
C GLY A 1085 41.15 17.25 25.32
N PRO A 1086 42.11 17.57 26.19
CA PRO A 1086 42.77 18.87 26.31
C PRO A 1086 43.96 19.03 25.35
N GLY A 1087 44.40 20.26 25.10
CA GLY A 1087 45.57 20.55 24.25
C GLY A 1087 45.39 21.80 23.38
N SER A 1088 45.98 21.83 22.19
CA SER A 1088 45.78 22.93 21.24
C SER A 1088 45.70 22.42 19.79
N ALA A 1089 45.04 23.21 18.95
CA ALA A 1089 44.86 22.91 17.54
C ALA A 1089 45.07 24.17 16.70
N THR A 1090 45.93 24.06 15.68
CA THR A 1090 46.35 25.18 14.84
C THR A 1090 46.06 24.93 13.38
N TRP A 1091 45.45 25.91 12.72
CA TRP A 1091 45.17 25.93 11.28
C TRP A 1091 45.90 27.10 10.61
N THR A 1092 46.24 26.92 9.35
CA THR A 1092 46.61 28.01 8.45
C THR A 1092 45.42 28.32 7.55
N ILE A 1093 45.01 29.59 7.48
CA ILE A 1093 43.97 30.05 6.55
C ILE A 1093 44.52 31.22 5.72
N ASP A 1094 44.33 31.18 4.40
CA ASP A 1094 44.69 32.26 3.49
C ASP A 1094 43.50 33.19 3.26
N ILE A 1095 43.62 34.44 3.70
CA ILE A 1095 42.60 35.47 3.56
C ILE A 1095 42.72 36.13 2.18
N PRO A 1096 41.66 36.11 1.35
CA PRO A 1096 41.74 36.54 -0.05
C PRO A 1096 41.84 38.06 -0.25
N HIS A 1097 41.32 38.85 0.69
CA HIS A 1097 41.33 40.31 0.65
C HIS A 1097 41.28 40.91 2.05
N GLU A 1098 41.74 42.14 2.21
CA GLU A 1098 41.61 42.85 3.48
C GLU A 1098 40.13 43.17 3.76
N GLY A 1099 39.62 42.78 4.93
CA GLY A 1099 38.20 42.92 5.24
C GLY A 1099 37.84 42.49 6.65
N GLY A 1100 36.56 42.66 7.02
CA GLY A 1100 36.01 42.13 8.26
C GLY A 1100 35.63 40.66 8.08
N PHE A 1101 36.08 39.80 8.97
CA PHE A 1101 35.79 38.37 8.98
C PHE A 1101 35.29 37.93 10.36
N ALA A 1102 34.22 37.14 10.37
CA ALA A 1102 33.76 36.38 11.52
C ALA A 1102 34.47 35.02 11.57
N ILE A 1103 34.96 34.64 12.75
CA ILE A 1103 35.56 33.34 13.01
C ILE A 1103 34.57 32.51 13.81
N TRP A 1104 34.07 31.46 13.17
CA TRP A 1104 33.11 30.52 13.71
C TRP A 1104 33.78 29.20 14.01
N VAL A 1105 33.46 28.62 15.16
CA VAL A 1105 33.91 27.28 15.52
C VAL A 1105 32.69 26.43 15.81
N ARG A 1106 32.58 25.31 15.13
CA ARG A 1106 31.60 24.28 15.48
C ARG A 1106 32.11 23.53 16.69
N ALA A 1107 31.45 23.66 17.85
CA ALA A 1107 31.92 23.08 19.09
C ALA A 1107 30.80 22.43 19.92
N ALA A 1108 31.17 21.51 20.82
CA ALA A 1108 30.31 20.92 21.83
C ALA A 1108 31.09 20.66 23.12
N GLY A 1109 30.56 21.05 24.27
CA GLY A 1109 31.22 20.94 25.56
C GLY A 1109 30.65 21.97 26.54
N LYS A 1110 30.88 21.82 27.84
CA LYS A 1110 30.31 22.75 28.84
C LYS A 1110 31.37 23.76 29.30
N GLY A 1111 31.01 25.04 29.31
CA GLY A 1111 31.86 26.12 29.83
C GLY A 1111 32.89 26.59 28.81
N GLN A 1112 33.98 27.20 29.27
CA GLN A 1112 35.06 27.65 28.38
C GLN A 1112 35.79 26.43 27.79
N LEU A 1113 35.79 26.33 26.46
CA LEU A 1113 36.33 25.19 25.73
C LEU A 1113 37.73 25.45 25.18
N ALA A 1114 38.02 26.69 24.79
CA ALA A 1114 39.32 27.09 24.24
C ALA A 1114 39.46 28.62 24.26
N ILE A 1115 40.67 29.11 24.03
CA ILE A 1115 40.96 30.51 23.72
C ILE A 1115 41.40 30.59 22.26
N LEU A 1116 40.70 31.37 21.43
CA LEU A 1116 41.11 31.61 20.05
C LEU A 1116 42.24 32.64 20.00
N LYS A 1117 43.34 32.25 19.36
CA LYS A 1117 44.46 33.09 19.00
C LYS A 1117 44.56 33.23 17.49
N VAL A 1118 44.80 34.45 17.01
CA VAL A 1118 45.12 34.74 15.60
C VAL A 1118 46.52 35.35 15.56
N ASP A 1119 47.42 34.74 14.80
CA ASP A 1119 48.85 35.09 14.72
C ASP A 1119 49.49 35.25 16.11
N GLY A 1120 49.18 34.31 17.00
CA GLY A 1120 49.69 34.26 18.38
C GLY A 1120 49.01 35.21 19.38
N LYS A 1121 48.07 36.07 18.96
CA LYS A 1121 47.34 37.00 19.85
C LYS A 1121 45.95 36.46 20.20
N SER A 1122 45.59 36.42 21.48
CA SER A 1122 44.24 36.05 21.91
C SER A 1122 43.20 37.08 21.46
N VAL A 1123 42.12 36.60 20.84
CA VAL A 1123 41.09 37.43 20.21
C VAL A 1123 39.66 37.11 20.66
N GLY A 1124 39.44 35.99 21.35
CA GLY A 1124 38.14 35.63 21.90
C GLY A 1124 38.14 34.27 22.61
N ASP A 1125 37.14 34.05 23.46
CA ASP A 1125 36.94 32.80 24.18
C ASP A 1125 35.89 31.95 23.48
N LEU A 1126 36.18 30.66 23.30
CA LEU A 1126 35.19 29.69 22.80
C LEU A 1126 34.41 29.13 23.96
N GLU A 1127 33.18 29.59 24.15
CA GLU A 1127 32.25 29.05 25.15
C GLU A 1127 31.34 27.96 24.54
N GLY A 1128 31.10 26.90 25.31
CA GLY A 1128 30.27 25.77 24.92
C GLY A 1128 29.05 25.58 25.81
N SER A 1129 27.98 25.07 25.20
CA SER A 1129 26.78 24.60 25.88
C SER A 1129 26.79 23.08 26.08
N ALA A 1130 26.30 22.64 27.24
CA ALA A 1130 26.37 21.24 27.64
C ALA A 1130 25.60 20.30 26.69
N GLY A 1131 26.32 19.40 26.02
CA GLY A 1131 25.72 18.22 25.37
C GLY A 1131 25.20 18.39 23.94
N THR A 1132 25.28 19.58 23.34
CA THR A 1132 24.83 19.85 21.95
C THR A 1132 25.90 20.52 21.11
N TRP A 1133 25.99 20.15 19.83
CA TRP A 1133 26.82 20.88 18.86
C TRP A 1133 26.19 22.24 18.55
N ALA A 1134 27.02 23.28 18.47
CA ALA A 1134 26.65 24.63 18.05
C ALA A 1134 27.73 25.21 17.14
N TRP A 1135 27.35 26.07 16.20
CA TRP A 1135 28.27 27.02 15.60
C TRP A 1135 28.40 28.20 16.56
N VAL A 1136 29.61 28.48 17.03
CA VAL A 1136 29.89 29.57 17.98
C VAL A 1136 30.75 30.62 17.28
N ARG A 1137 30.28 31.87 17.23
CA ARG A 1137 31.07 33.00 16.76
C ARG A 1137 32.03 33.41 17.86
N VAL A 1138 33.32 33.17 17.66
CA VAL A 1138 34.34 33.43 18.67
C VAL A 1138 34.87 34.86 18.58
N ALA A 1139 35.02 35.37 17.36
CA ALA A 1139 35.51 36.74 17.14
C ALA A 1139 35.01 37.31 15.80
N VAL A 1140 34.98 38.64 15.71
CA VAL A 1140 34.85 39.41 14.47
C VAL A 1140 36.04 40.35 14.40
N LEU A 1141 36.87 40.21 13.37
CA LEU A 1141 38.15 40.90 13.27
C LEU A 1141 38.36 41.42 11.86
N LYS A 1142 39.12 42.49 11.74
CA LYS A 1142 39.65 42.92 10.44
C LYS A 1142 40.94 42.16 10.16
N LEU A 1143 40.97 41.39 9.07
CA LEU A 1143 42.15 40.61 8.64
C LEU A 1143 42.71 41.20 7.35
N THR A 1144 44.03 41.14 7.19
CA THR A 1144 44.73 41.53 5.97
C THR A 1144 44.70 40.40 4.95
N ALA A 1145 44.91 40.70 3.66
CA ALA A 1145 45.10 39.65 2.68
C ALA A 1145 46.40 38.86 2.97
N GLY A 1146 46.35 37.53 2.83
CA GLY A 1146 47.49 36.64 3.03
C GLY A 1146 47.27 35.58 4.11
N ARG A 1147 48.37 34.91 4.49
CA ARG A 1147 48.36 33.73 5.36
C ARG A 1147 48.25 34.13 6.82
N HIS A 1148 47.26 33.61 7.53
CA HIS A 1148 47.05 33.79 8.96
C HIS A 1148 47.04 32.46 9.71
N GLU A 1149 47.56 32.44 10.93
CA GLU A 1149 47.53 31.28 11.83
C GLU A 1149 46.38 31.42 12.82
N LEU A 1150 45.48 30.44 12.85
CA LEU A 1150 44.39 30.36 13.81
C LEU A 1150 44.66 29.21 14.78
N THR A 1151 44.84 29.53 16.05
CA THR A 1151 45.11 28.53 17.10
C THR A 1151 44.00 28.57 18.14
N LEU A 1152 43.31 27.44 18.33
CA LEU A 1152 42.47 27.21 19.51
C LEU A 1152 43.36 26.61 20.59
N ASP A 1153 43.77 27.46 21.54
CA ASP A 1153 44.67 27.12 22.63
C ASP A 1153 43.90 26.76 23.89
N GLU A 1154 44.56 26.10 24.85
CA GLU A 1154 43.98 25.71 26.13
C GLU A 1154 42.66 24.93 26.01
N LEU A 1155 42.60 23.99 25.06
CA LEU A 1155 41.43 23.12 24.91
C LEU A 1155 41.13 22.42 26.22
N SER A 1156 39.90 22.53 26.70
CA SER A 1156 39.47 21.86 27.92
C SER A 1156 39.26 20.36 27.66
N LYS A 1157 39.20 19.55 28.73
CA LYS A 1157 38.93 18.10 28.60
C LYS A 1157 37.54 17.80 28.02
N ASP A 1158 36.62 18.75 28.14
CA ASP A 1158 35.25 18.66 27.63
C ASP A 1158 35.10 19.24 26.21
N ALA A 1159 36.15 19.86 25.67
CA ALA A 1159 36.14 20.47 24.35
C ALA A 1159 36.08 19.40 23.24
N ARG A 1160 35.07 19.53 22.39
CA ARG A 1160 34.91 18.79 21.14
C ARG A 1160 34.71 19.78 20.00
N LEU A 1161 35.63 19.81 19.04
CA LEU A 1161 35.64 20.79 17.95
C LEU A 1161 35.47 20.12 16.60
N GLY A 1162 34.51 20.58 15.80
CA GLY A 1162 34.16 19.96 14.52
C GLY A 1162 34.80 20.63 13.31
N ARG A 1163 34.81 21.96 13.23
CA ARG A 1163 35.35 22.74 12.10
C ARG A 1163 35.50 24.19 12.52
N ILE A 1164 36.52 24.88 12.00
CA ILE A 1164 36.63 26.34 12.05
C ILE A 1164 36.27 26.93 10.68
N VAL A 1165 35.48 27.99 10.66
CA VAL A 1165 35.09 28.70 9.44
C VAL A 1165 35.37 30.19 9.63
N VAL A 1166 36.10 30.77 8.68
CA VAL A 1166 36.36 32.20 8.61
C VAL A 1166 35.57 32.75 7.43
N THR A 1167 34.66 33.69 7.68
CA THR A 1167 33.79 34.22 6.63
C THR A 1167 33.56 35.72 6.76
N ASN A 1168 33.49 36.41 5.63
CA ASN A 1168 33.04 37.80 5.54
C ASN A 1168 31.51 37.91 5.36
N ASP A 1169 30.78 36.78 5.22
CA ASP A 1169 29.33 36.76 5.33
C ASP A 1169 28.94 36.80 6.81
N MET A 1170 28.56 37.98 7.27
CA MET A 1170 28.30 38.23 8.69
C MET A 1170 26.96 37.66 9.17
N ALA A 1171 26.12 37.14 8.26
CA ALA A 1171 24.87 36.53 8.62
C ALA A 1171 25.01 35.04 8.87
N ALA A 1172 24.93 34.71 10.15
CA ALA A 1172 25.05 33.36 10.62
C ALA A 1172 24.04 33.11 11.74
N VAL A 1173 23.83 31.84 12.04
CA VAL A 1173 22.82 31.35 12.96
C VAL A 1173 23.23 31.69 14.39
N GLU A 1174 22.61 32.72 14.99
CA GLU A 1174 22.59 32.95 16.45
C GLU A 1174 21.46 32.16 17.12
#